data_AF-A0A7V3UYV7-F1
#
_entry.id   AF-A0A7V3UYV7-F1
#
_cell.length_a   1.000
_cell.length_b   1.000
_cell.length_c   1.000
_cell.angle_alpha   90.00
_cell.angle_beta   90.00
_cell.angle_gamma   90.00
#
_symmetry.space_group_name_H-M   'P 1'
#
loop_
_entity.id
_entity.type
_entity.pdbx_description
1 polymer ?
#
loop_
_entity_poly.entity_id
_entity_poly.type
_entity_poly.pdbx_seq_one_letter_code
_entity_poly.pdbx_strand_id
1 'polypeptide(L)'
;VVVETLKAVGINAQLADVHAVAGGALKPADVKCLVWVYGNTFPREAAGAIEEFHRHGGCIVATGVPFTHPCTPVERGGRVFWRDEGHEDFGGHDRIGIGRVGGFVPGHSARLAPVPGAPFELTPMRYGMPVQSYSVPAGVGGFFFLGTADLPREDQVSGVIGVEDGGRPLGFPVAILRHGCERFRGAVDVWAGTQWLCDPRDPAEVLLARQLILRSVVYALEASASLAPQEARAVRARVADWCRRHVLPQRRLLKYSGKPRPRLLPASPTLSPNASVTVHPVTADPQDVRTALACLQGHVNRREPRLYLEYTEHDAKWLAWYRERGYVGQIERIENADEDVARFRTEVAGAVISEERFVNIATMLASVVGGIACTPELAARWSLPVIADLRGRWRTDAQAYRWAFDRLWPQMSHQVLCCGHPRRSPQQTDYLVAHRIFTFFVSGATDAADEGKDPVEETLLAEKLLAATEPNSAVLGWWGWGDPPEGIGEYWGMTLASRYAKVTIGTEFMTNMSFHSAVPGPKRLRQELLPREPRLPLDRTKVYVAAAVLDSGNDPWYWLRPQRDVWEAPGRGQTPLGWIIGPALHDLAPGIAEWYYRHLTPRDELICALSGLGYMNIPDYATAFTNRDALLRDYLAMTRQYMERLDLRTLQTYHGSWGEPSDYERKGDLALFARCLPGLVARLPDVGRHNATTYDIANYLLPGYGGRSRVPVFHCLTRWIPWYYTTDLLDRQDDAEI
;
A
#
# COMPACT_ATOMS: atom_id res chain seq x y z
N VAL A 1 15.81 7.15 12.68
CA VAL A 1 15.11 6.17 13.54
C VAL A 1 15.99 5.46 14.58
N VAL A 2 16.81 4.45 14.25
CA VAL A 2 17.54 3.65 15.27
C VAL A 2 18.48 4.52 16.12
N VAL A 3 19.26 5.38 15.46
CA VAL A 3 20.14 6.36 16.13
C VAL A 3 19.37 7.27 17.09
N GLU A 4 18.24 7.83 16.66
CA GLU A 4 17.40 8.70 17.50
C GLU A 4 16.82 7.94 18.69
N THR A 5 16.42 6.68 18.46
CA THR A 5 15.87 5.81 19.49
C THR A 5 16.93 5.49 20.57
N LEU A 6 18.18 5.23 20.17
CA LEU A 6 19.31 5.05 21.09
C LEU A 6 19.64 6.34 21.86
N LYS A 7 19.67 7.48 21.17
CA LYS A 7 19.88 8.79 21.80
C LYS A 7 18.80 9.12 22.82
N ALA A 8 17.54 8.78 22.54
CA ALA A 8 16.40 9.01 23.44
C ALA A 8 16.53 8.27 24.79
N VAL A 9 17.31 7.18 24.84
CA VAL A 9 17.61 6.43 26.08
C VAL A 9 19.02 6.71 26.62
N GLY A 10 19.68 7.75 26.09
CA GLY A 10 20.98 8.24 26.55
C GLY A 10 22.17 7.41 26.08
N ILE A 11 22.04 6.69 24.96
CA ILE A 11 23.17 6.03 24.29
C ILE A 11 23.60 6.92 23.13
N ASN A 12 24.88 7.32 23.11
CA ASN A 12 25.42 8.05 21.97
C ASN A 12 25.51 7.11 20.76
N ALA A 13 25.01 7.56 19.61
CA ALA A 13 24.97 6.77 18.38
C ALA A 13 25.09 7.70 17.18
N GLN A 14 25.66 7.18 16.09
CA GLN A 14 25.76 7.87 14.81
C GLN A 14 25.57 6.86 13.68
N LEU A 15 25.09 7.36 12.54
CA LEU A 15 25.06 6.56 11.31
C LEU A 15 26.48 6.59 10.70
N ALA A 16 26.94 5.44 10.22
CA ALA A 16 28.19 5.33 9.48
C ALA A 16 27.86 4.70 8.12
N ASP A 17 28.26 5.35 7.04
CA ASP A 17 28.20 4.76 5.71
C ASP A 17 29.39 3.80 5.49
N VAL A 18 29.38 3.14 4.34
CA VAL A 18 30.40 2.17 3.98
C VAL A 18 31.81 2.76 3.97
N HIS A 19 31.99 3.98 3.47
CA HIS A 19 33.29 4.62 3.36
C HIS A 19 33.84 5.03 4.71
N ALA A 20 32.97 5.50 5.62
CA ALA A 20 33.32 5.77 7.00
C ALA A 20 33.77 4.47 7.70
N VAL A 21 33.02 3.37 7.53
CA VAL A 21 33.38 2.09 8.14
C VAL A 21 34.71 1.57 7.60
N ALA A 22 34.88 1.52 6.27
CA ALA A 22 36.13 1.09 5.62
C ALA A 22 37.31 2.02 5.96
N GLY A 23 37.06 3.32 6.15
CA GLY A 23 38.03 4.33 6.54
C GLY A 23 38.39 4.36 8.03
N GLY A 24 37.94 3.39 8.82
CA GLY A 24 38.33 3.24 10.23
C GLY A 24 37.40 3.93 11.23
N ALA A 25 36.11 4.10 10.92
CA ALA A 25 35.12 4.58 11.90
C ALA A 25 34.85 3.59 13.04
N LEU A 26 35.24 2.31 12.90
CA LEU A 26 35.02 1.27 13.91
C LEU A 26 36.22 1.06 14.85
N LYS A 27 36.94 2.13 15.21
CA LYS A 27 38.04 2.01 16.19
C LYS A 27 37.49 1.49 17.52
N PRO A 28 38.02 0.37 18.07
CA PRO A 28 37.52 -0.22 19.30
C PRO A 28 37.57 0.70 20.53
N ALA A 29 38.40 1.75 20.49
CA ALA A 29 38.46 2.78 21.52
C ALA A 29 37.21 3.67 21.54
N ASP A 30 36.65 3.96 20.36
CA ASP A 30 35.61 4.99 20.16
C ASP A 30 34.22 4.37 19.96
N VAL A 31 34.17 3.17 19.39
CA VAL A 31 32.94 2.42 19.13
C VAL A 31 32.98 1.12 19.91
N LYS A 32 31.87 0.82 20.59
CA LYS A 32 31.72 -0.39 21.42
C LYS A 32 30.69 -1.38 20.90
N CYS A 33 29.76 -0.90 20.07
CA CYS A 33 28.70 -1.69 19.49
C CYS A 33 28.40 -1.21 18.07
N LEU A 34 28.37 -2.14 17.13
CA LEU A 34 27.87 -1.95 15.77
C LEU A 34 26.42 -2.45 15.71
N VAL A 35 25.49 -1.61 15.30
CA VAL A 35 24.10 -2.03 15.05
C VAL A 35 23.93 -2.28 13.56
N TRP A 36 23.76 -3.55 13.20
CA TRP A 36 23.66 -4.04 11.85
C TRP A 36 22.19 -4.20 11.42
N VAL A 37 21.68 -3.24 10.67
CA VAL A 37 20.26 -3.19 10.27
C VAL A 37 19.96 -3.81 8.90
N TYR A 38 20.99 -4.12 8.10
CA TYR A 38 20.86 -4.64 6.74
C TYR A 38 20.64 -6.16 6.66
N GLY A 39 20.58 -6.82 7.81
CA GLY A 39 20.32 -8.26 7.86
C GLY A 39 21.50 -9.07 7.38
N ASN A 40 21.29 -9.82 6.30
CA ASN A 40 22.23 -10.79 5.75
C ASN A 40 23.33 -10.16 4.88
N THR A 41 23.09 -8.96 4.39
CA THR A 41 23.95 -8.27 3.44
C THR A 41 24.99 -7.38 4.12
N PHE A 42 26.16 -7.26 3.51
CA PHE A 42 27.21 -6.37 3.96
C PHE A 42 28.05 -5.79 2.82
N PRO A 43 28.51 -4.53 2.95
CA PRO A 43 29.40 -3.97 1.95
C PRO A 43 30.76 -4.67 1.99
N ARG A 44 31.17 -5.26 0.86
CA ARG A 44 32.42 -6.03 0.76
C ARG A 44 33.65 -5.23 1.17
N GLU A 45 33.69 -3.95 0.82
CA GLU A 45 34.81 -3.05 1.14
C GLU A 45 34.96 -2.74 2.64
N ALA A 46 33.88 -2.89 3.42
CA ALA A 46 33.93 -2.68 4.87
C ALA A 46 34.24 -3.96 5.65
N ALA A 47 34.25 -5.13 5.00
CA ALA A 47 34.32 -6.43 5.66
C ALA A 47 35.54 -6.55 6.58
N GLY A 48 36.72 -6.11 6.12
CA GLY A 48 37.96 -6.16 6.89
C GLY A 48 37.91 -5.29 8.15
N ALA A 49 37.36 -4.08 8.05
CA ALA A 49 37.23 -3.15 9.18
C ALA A 49 36.25 -3.67 10.24
N ILE A 50 35.15 -4.27 9.81
CA ILE A 50 34.16 -4.89 10.71
C ILE A 50 34.77 -6.12 11.40
N GLU A 51 35.49 -6.96 10.65
CA GLU A 51 36.15 -8.12 11.23
C GLU A 51 37.21 -7.71 12.26
N GLU A 52 38.01 -6.70 11.95
CA GLU A 52 39.00 -6.16 12.87
C GLU A 52 38.35 -5.58 14.14
N PHE A 53 37.27 -4.83 13.98
CA PHE A 53 36.47 -4.34 15.12
C PHE A 53 36.00 -5.49 16.00
N HIS A 54 35.47 -6.55 15.40
CA HIS A 54 34.96 -7.71 16.11
C HIS A 54 36.09 -8.48 16.83
N ARG A 55 37.24 -8.67 16.18
CA ARG A 55 38.43 -9.33 16.75
C ARG A 55 38.95 -8.64 18.01
N HIS A 56 38.76 -7.33 18.12
CA HIS A 56 39.15 -6.54 19.28
C HIS A 56 38.05 -6.45 20.36
N GLY A 57 37.06 -7.35 20.34
CA GLY A 57 35.99 -7.43 21.33
C GLY A 57 34.84 -6.46 21.10
N GLY A 58 34.75 -5.84 19.92
CA GLY A 58 33.60 -5.03 19.52
C GLY A 58 32.33 -5.87 19.40
N CYS A 59 31.21 -5.37 19.93
CA CYS A 59 29.93 -6.08 19.86
C CYS A 59 29.17 -5.83 18.56
N ILE A 60 28.50 -6.85 18.02
CA ILE A 60 27.58 -6.70 16.88
C ILE A 60 26.15 -7.02 17.33
N VAL A 61 25.23 -6.08 17.13
CA VAL A 61 23.78 -6.30 17.24
C VAL A 61 23.22 -6.40 15.83
N ALA A 62 22.82 -7.58 15.38
CA ALA A 62 22.38 -7.82 14.01
C ALA A 62 20.89 -8.16 13.89
N THR A 63 20.23 -7.59 12.89
CA THR A 63 18.81 -7.87 12.59
C THR A 63 18.59 -9.11 11.70
N GLY A 64 19.67 -9.70 11.21
CA GLY A 64 19.73 -10.91 10.37
C GLY A 64 21.09 -11.62 10.58
N VAL A 65 21.48 -12.47 9.64
CA VAL A 65 22.70 -13.29 9.70
C VAL A 65 23.89 -12.51 9.18
N PRO A 66 24.80 -11.99 10.03
CA PRO A 66 25.90 -11.18 9.53
C PRO A 66 26.86 -12.03 8.67
N PHE A 67 27.54 -11.36 7.72
CA PHE A 67 28.59 -11.91 6.86
C PHE A 67 28.20 -12.98 5.83
N THR A 68 26.91 -13.06 5.45
CA THR A 68 26.45 -14.03 4.45
C THR A 68 26.48 -13.55 3.01
N HIS A 69 26.08 -12.30 2.75
CA HIS A 69 25.91 -11.77 1.40
C HIS A 69 26.76 -10.51 1.20
N PRO A 70 28.02 -10.62 0.73
CA PRO A 70 28.78 -9.45 0.32
C PRO A 70 28.07 -8.71 -0.80
N CYS A 71 28.03 -7.39 -0.69
CA CYS A 71 27.49 -6.50 -1.69
C CYS A 71 28.56 -5.56 -2.22
N THR A 72 28.53 -5.32 -3.53
CA THR A 72 29.39 -4.34 -4.19
C THR A 72 28.56 -3.20 -4.79
N PRO A 73 29.06 -1.96 -4.75
CA PRO A 73 28.38 -0.84 -5.38
C PRO A 73 28.44 -0.98 -6.92
N VAL A 74 27.33 -0.72 -7.58
CA VAL A 74 27.19 -0.69 -9.04
C VAL A 74 26.49 0.62 -9.43
N GLU A 75 27.13 1.43 -10.25
CA GLU A 75 26.50 2.65 -10.77
C GLU A 75 25.58 2.34 -11.95
N ARG A 76 24.32 2.80 -11.88
CA ARG A 76 23.36 2.76 -12.99
C ARG A 76 22.55 4.06 -12.99
N GLY A 77 22.54 4.78 -14.11
CA GLY A 77 21.76 6.02 -14.25
C GLY A 77 22.11 7.14 -13.25
N GLY A 78 23.38 7.27 -12.85
CA GLY A 78 23.83 8.28 -11.88
C GLY A 78 23.46 7.98 -10.42
N ARG A 79 22.99 6.75 -10.12
CA ARG A 79 22.73 6.26 -8.77
C ARG A 79 23.59 5.03 -8.47
N VAL A 80 23.99 4.89 -7.22
CA VAL A 80 24.71 3.71 -6.72
C VAL A 80 23.67 2.68 -6.24
N PHE A 81 23.70 1.51 -6.84
CA PHE A 81 22.97 0.32 -6.40
C PHE A 81 23.93 -0.64 -5.71
N TRP A 82 23.41 -1.56 -4.91
CA TRP A 82 24.21 -2.61 -4.28
C TRP A 82 23.86 -3.94 -4.91
N ARG A 83 24.84 -4.58 -5.54
CA ARG A 83 24.70 -5.93 -6.11
C ARG A 83 25.09 -6.96 -5.06
N ASP A 84 24.20 -7.89 -4.76
CA ASP A 84 24.46 -9.08 -3.95
C ASP A 84 25.32 -10.07 -4.77
N GLU A 85 26.46 -10.48 -4.22
CA GLU A 85 27.36 -11.45 -4.86
C GLU A 85 27.05 -12.90 -4.43
N GLY A 86 26.00 -13.12 -3.64
CA GLY A 86 25.57 -14.43 -3.15
C GLY A 86 26.31 -14.86 -1.88
N HIS A 87 26.23 -16.14 -1.54
CA HIS A 87 26.83 -16.69 -0.32
C HIS A 87 28.35 -16.85 -0.44
N GLU A 88 29.11 -16.08 0.33
CA GLU A 88 30.57 -16.19 0.44
C GLU A 88 31.00 -16.42 1.89
N ASP A 89 32.10 -17.15 2.11
CA ASP A 89 32.67 -17.33 3.45
C ASP A 89 33.48 -16.09 3.84
N PHE A 90 32.87 -15.26 4.67
CA PHE A 90 33.54 -14.15 5.34
C PHE A 90 33.56 -14.40 6.85
N GLY A 91 34.75 -14.30 7.46
CA GLY A 91 34.89 -14.46 8.91
C GLY A 91 35.16 -15.89 9.39
N GLY A 92 35.29 -16.89 8.49
CA GLY A 92 35.73 -18.25 8.85
C GLY A 92 34.67 -19.10 9.54
N HIS A 93 33.41 -18.73 9.36
CA HIS A 93 32.22 -19.45 9.82
C HIS A 93 31.41 -19.86 8.58
N ASP A 94 31.95 -20.78 7.78
CA ASP A 94 31.37 -21.29 6.51
C ASP A 94 30.71 -20.26 5.57
N ARG A 95 30.07 -20.71 4.48
CA ARG A 95 29.41 -19.81 3.50
C ARG A 95 28.05 -19.29 3.98
N ILE A 96 27.60 -19.70 5.15
CA ILE A 96 26.29 -19.44 5.74
C ILE A 96 26.41 -18.45 6.93
N GLY A 97 27.62 -17.99 7.27
CA GLY A 97 27.86 -16.89 8.21
C GLY A 97 27.93 -17.33 9.67
N ILE A 98 27.72 -16.41 10.63
CA ILE A 98 27.86 -16.72 12.07
C ILE A 98 26.77 -17.72 12.52
N GLY A 99 27.15 -19.00 12.53
CA GLY A 99 26.28 -20.13 12.88
C GLY A 99 25.36 -20.52 11.72
N ARG A 100 25.02 -21.82 11.61
CA ARG A 100 24.04 -22.22 10.61
C ARG A 100 22.70 -21.57 10.89
N VAL A 101 22.13 -20.97 9.85
CA VAL A 101 20.69 -20.74 9.78
C VAL A 101 20.03 -22.11 9.91
N GLY A 102 19.25 -22.33 10.96
CA GLY A 102 18.61 -23.63 11.24
C GLY A 102 17.53 -24.05 10.23
N GLY A 103 17.40 -23.30 9.13
CA GLY A 103 16.50 -23.54 8.02
C GLY A 103 15.44 -22.46 7.84
N PHE A 104 14.84 -22.46 6.66
CA PHE A 104 13.58 -21.79 6.33
C PHE A 104 12.44 -22.71 6.74
N VAL A 105 11.50 -22.27 7.59
CA VAL A 105 10.31 -23.07 7.96
C VAL A 105 9.15 -22.64 7.06
N PRO A 106 8.73 -23.44 6.07
CA PRO A 106 7.54 -23.15 5.28
C PRO A 106 6.29 -23.55 6.08
N GLY A 107 5.30 -22.67 6.14
CA GLY A 107 3.88 -23.08 6.19
C GLY A 107 3.36 -23.78 7.46
N HIS A 108 3.98 -23.62 8.63
CA HIS A 108 3.40 -24.10 9.91
C HIS A 108 3.37 -23.01 10.99
N SER A 109 2.47 -23.18 11.96
CA SER A 109 2.35 -22.29 13.12
C SER A 109 3.54 -22.47 14.06
N ALA A 110 4.58 -21.65 13.91
CA ALA A 110 5.71 -21.65 14.81
C ALA A 110 5.39 -20.90 16.09
N ARG A 111 5.74 -21.45 17.25
CA ARG A 111 5.54 -20.75 18.51
C ARG A 111 6.81 -20.05 18.94
N LEU A 112 6.73 -18.72 19.03
CA LEU A 112 7.76 -17.88 19.62
C LEU A 112 7.47 -17.74 21.11
N ALA A 113 8.48 -17.99 21.94
CA ALA A 113 8.36 -17.86 23.39
C ALA A 113 9.63 -17.25 23.99
N PRO A 114 9.50 -16.37 25.01
CA PRO A 114 10.61 -15.99 25.87
C PRO A 114 11.30 -17.22 26.44
N VAL A 115 12.64 -17.24 26.42
CA VAL A 115 13.42 -18.29 27.09
C VAL A 115 13.46 -17.99 28.59
N PRO A 116 13.11 -18.94 29.47
CA PRO A 116 13.22 -18.73 30.91
C PRO A 116 14.65 -18.35 31.31
N GLY A 117 14.79 -17.32 32.16
CA GLY A 117 16.10 -16.79 32.56
C GLY A 117 16.80 -15.94 31.49
N ALA A 118 16.06 -15.50 30.45
CA ALA A 118 16.60 -14.58 29.46
C ALA A 118 17.24 -13.35 30.13
N PRO A 119 18.39 -12.89 29.62
CA PRO A 119 19.23 -11.90 30.30
C PRO A 119 18.68 -10.47 30.27
N PHE A 120 17.58 -10.21 29.57
CA PHE A 120 16.87 -8.95 29.63
C PHE A 120 15.35 -9.14 29.52
N GLU A 121 14.61 -8.23 30.15
CA GLU A 121 13.14 -8.28 30.19
C GLU A 121 12.51 -8.01 28.84
N LEU A 122 11.56 -8.87 28.45
CA LEU A 122 10.83 -8.79 27.20
C LEU A 122 9.42 -8.19 27.37
N THR A 123 9.09 -7.55 28.51
CA THR A 123 7.76 -6.95 28.72
C THR A 123 7.88 -5.43 28.90
N PRO A 124 6.94 -4.62 28.36
CA PRO A 124 5.94 -4.98 27.35
C PRO A 124 6.55 -5.13 25.94
N MET A 125 5.88 -5.91 25.07
CA MET A 125 6.16 -6.01 23.63
C MET A 125 4.87 -5.90 22.80
N ARG A 126 4.99 -5.49 21.53
CA ARG A 126 3.89 -5.29 20.55
C ARG A 126 2.70 -4.51 21.13
N TYR A 127 1.72 -5.24 21.66
CA TYR A 127 0.44 -4.76 22.19
C TYR A 127 0.35 -4.71 23.73
N GLY A 128 1.50 -4.65 24.40
CA GLY A 128 1.57 -4.74 25.87
C GLY A 128 1.58 -6.18 26.36
N MET A 129 1.82 -7.13 25.47
CA MET A 129 1.85 -8.56 25.74
C MET A 129 3.28 -9.11 25.67
N PRO A 130 3.55 -10.28 26.28
CA PRO A 130 4.71 -11.07 25.95
C PRO A 130 4.70 -11.50 24.47
N VAL A 131 5.86 -11.83 23.89
CA VAL A 131 5.91 -12.52 22.59
C VAL A 131 5.19 -13.86 22.74
N GLN A 132 4.21 -14.10 21.89
CA GLN A 132 3.42 -15.33 21.85
C GLN A 132 3.29 -15.81 20.39
N SER A 133 2.77 -17.03 20.23
CA SER A 133 2.65 -17.81 18.99
C SER A 133 2.53 -16.98 17.70
N TYR A 134 3.39 -17.27 16.73
CA TYR A 134 3.38 -16.62 15.42
C TYR A 134 3.09 -17.65 14.33
N SER A 135 1.89 -17.60 13.75
CA SER A 135 1.64 -18.34 12.52
C SER A 135 2.25 -17.55 11.36
N VAL A 136 3.29 -18.10 10.72
CA VAL A 136 3.81 -17.55 9.46
C VAL A 136 2.69 -17.71 8.43
N PRO A 137 2.11 -16.62 7.90
CA PRO A 137 1.18 -16.74 6.79
C PRO A 137 1.93 -17.39 5.63
N ALA A 138 1.30 -18.35 4.96
CA ALA A 138 1.89 -18.90 3.73
C ALA A 138 2.19 -17.75 2.76
N GLY A 139 3.33 -17.76 2.05
CA GLY A 139 3.72 -16.65 1.16
C GLY A 139 4.60 -15.56 1.82
N VAL A 140 4.62 -15.44 3.15
CA VAL A 140 5.72 -14.73 3.82
C VAL A 140 6.90 -15.69 3.85
N GLY A 141 8.04 -15.31 3.28
CA GLY A 141 9.28 -16.06 3.45
C GLY A 141 9.47 -16.37 4.94
N GLY A 142 9.69 -17.65 5.30
CA GLY A 142 9.84 -18.09 6.68
C GLY A 142 10.81 -17.22 7.48
N PHE A 143 10.71 -17.25 8.80
CA PHE A 143 11.62 -16.48 9.66
C PHE A 143 12.93 -17.22 9.87
N PHE A 144 14.02 -16.46 10.02
CA PHE A 144 15.33 -17.00 10.36
C PHE A 144 15.48 -17.17 11.86
N PHE A 145 16.19 -18.22 12.26
CA PHE A 145 16.62 -18.45 13.63
C PHE A 145 18.03 -19.03 13.65
N LEU A 146 18.76 -18.73 14.71
CA LEU A 146 20.08 -19.28 14.96
C LEU A 146 19.96 -20.78 15.28
N GLY A 147 20.54 -21.61 14.43
CA GLY A 147 20.85 -22.99 14.73
C GLY A 147 22.21 -23.07 15.45
N THR A 148 22.28 -23.77 16.58
CA THR A 148 23.50 -23.80 17.41
C THR A 148 24.41 -24.99 17.10
N ALA A 149 24.05 -25.84 16.13
CA ALA A 149 24.73 -27.11 15.88
C ALA A 149 26.14 -26.97 15.28
N ASP A 150 26.38 -25.89 14.53
CA ASP A 150 27.61 -25.65 13.77
C ASP A 150 28.42 -24.44 14.29
N LEU A 151 28.08 -23.92 15.46
CA LEU A 151 28.90 -22.90 16.12
C LEU A 151 30.18 -23.53 16.69
N PRO A 152 31.28 -22.77 16.79
CA PRO A 152 32.48 -23.21 17.50
C PRO A 152 32.12 -23.71 18.90
N ARG A 153 32.75 -24.79 19.35
CA ARG A 153 32.44 -25.41 20.65
C ARG A 153 32.72 -24.48 21.83
N GLU A 154 33.61 -23.52 21.62
CA GLU A 154 34.03 -22.51 22.59
C GLU A 154 33.02 -21.36 22.70
N ASP A 155 32.16 -21.18 21.70
CA ASP A 155 31.16 -20.12 21.68
C ASP A 155 29.94 -20.54 22.51
N GLN A 156 29.41 -19.58 23.28
CA GLN A 156 28.24 -19.81 24.12
C GLN A 156 27.04 -19.07 23.58
N VAL A 157 25.93 -19.79 23.41
CA VAL A 157 24.65 -19.21 22.98
C VAL A 157 23.68 -19.17 24.16
N SER A 158 23.14 -17.98 24.41
CA SER A 158 22.02 -17.78 25.34
C SER A 158 20.80 -17.32 24.55
N GLY A 159 19.79 -18.17 24.46
CA GLY A 159 18.52 -17.83 23.83
C GLY A 159 17.77 -16.75 24.61
N VAL A 160 17.16 -15.81 23.90
CA VAL A 160 16.27 -14.78 24.47
C VAL A 160 14.83 -15.05 24.05
N ILE A 161 14.62 -15.29 22.76
CA ILE A 161 13.36 -15.78 22.20
C ILE A 161 13.67 -17.10 21.49
N GLY A 162 12.96 -18.15 21.85
CA GLY A 162 13.04 -19.47 21.21
C GLY A 162 11.89 -19.68 20.21
N VAL A 163 12.14 -20.53 19.23
CA VAL A 163 11.14 -21.07 18.31
C VAL A 163 10.93 -22.55 18.55
N GLU A 164 9.67 -22.98 18.59
CA GLU A 164 9.26 -24.39 18.55
C GLU A 164 8.25 -24.66 17.43
N ASP A 165 8.33 -25.84 16.82
CA ASP A 165 7.35 -26.37 15.86
C ASP A 165 6.87 -27.74 16.33
N GLY A 166 5.55 -27.91 16.52
CA GLY A 166 4.97 -29.14 17.06
C GLY A 166 5.54 -29.58 18.42
N GLY A 167 6.04 -28.65 19.24
CA GLY A 167 6.71 -28.92 20.52
C GLY A 167 8.19 -29.30 20.41
N ARG A 168 8.77 -29.31 19.20
CA ARG A 168 10.21 -29.50 18.97
C ARG A 168 10.91 -28.14 18.93
N PRO A 169 11.94 -27.88 19.77
CA PRO A 169 12.72 -26.66 19.68
C PRO A 169 13.54 -26.65 18.39
N LEU A 170 13.47 -25.56 17.63
CA LEU A 170 14.21 -25.40 16.37
C LEU A 170 15.46 -24.54 16.56
N GLY A 171 15.39 -23.49 17.40
CA GLY A 171 16.51 -22.59 17.68
C GLY A 171 16.05 -21.24 18.22
N PHE A 172 16.81 -20.17 17.96
CA PHE A 172 16.57 -18.86 18.56
C PHE A 172 16.56 -17.73 17.53
N PRO A 173 15.41 -17.07 17.27
CA PRO A 173 15.39 -15.87 16.44
C PRO A 173 15.90 -14.62 17.19
N VAL A 174 15.97 -14.67 18.52
CA VAL A 174 16.73 -13.69 19.32
C VAL A 174 17.66 -14.44 20.27
N ALA A 175 18.96 -14.22 20.12
CA ALA A 175 19.99 -14.89 20.91
C ALA A 175 21.19 -13.99 21.16
N ILE A 176 21.92 -14.30 22.21
CA ILE A 176 23.21 -13.73 22.54
C ILE A 176 24.28 -14.78 22.26
N LEU A 177 25.33 -14.36 21.59
CA LEU A 177 26.51 -15.16 21.31
C LEU A 177 27.68 -14.55 22.07
N ARG A 178 28.33 -15.34 22.92
CA ARG A 178 29.60 -14.96 23.57
C ARG A 178 30.69 -15.77 22.91
N HIS A 179 31.59 -15.09 22.20
CA HIS A 179 32.62 -15.75 21.41
C HIS A 179 33.79 -16.19 22.30
N GLY A 180 34.04 -17.49 22.32
CA GLY A 180 35.21 -18.12 22.93
C GLY A 180 36.21 -18.64 21.90
N CYS A 181 35.82 -18.65 20.62
CA CYS A 181 36.67 -19.03 19.51
C CYS A 181 37.92 -18.14 19.43
N GLU A 182 39.00 -18.67 18.86
CA GLU A 182 40.30 -17.98 18.78
C GLU A 182 40.19 -16.61 18.07
N ARG A 183 39.35 -16.53 17.03
CA ARG A 183 39.25 -15.35 16.17
C ARG A 183 38.49 -14.17 16.80
N PHE A 184 37.50 -14.43 17.65
CA PHE A 184 36.61 -13.39 18.20
C PHE A 184 36.50 -13.45 19.73
N ARG A 185 37.49 -14.04 20.40
CA ARG A 185 37.49 -14.25 21.85
C ARG A 185 37.13 -12.98 22.62
N GLY A 186 36.09 -13.07 23.44
CA GLY A 186 35.63 -11.98 24.31
C GLY A 186 34.62 -11.04 23.66
N ALA A 187 34.36 -11.16 22.35
CA ALA A 187 33.28 -10.44 21.71
C ALA A 187 31.91 -10.98 22.14
N VAL A 188 30.92 -10.10 22.13
CA VAL A 188 29.52 -10.42 22.45
C VAL A 188 28.63 -9.88 21.37
N ASP A 189 27.94 -10.79 20.70
CA ASP A 189 26.99 -10.48 19.66
C ASP A 189 25.56 -10.73 20.13
N VAL A 190 24.63 -9.95 19.59
CA VAL A 190 23.21 -10.17 19.79
C VAL A 190 22.55 -10.29 18.43
N TRP A 191 22.13 -11.51 18.09
CA TRP A 191 21.21 -11.72 17.00
C TRP A 191 19.82 -11.28 17.48
N ALA A 192 19.34 -10.16 16.96
CA ALA A 192 18.00 -9.64 17.17
C ALA A 192 17.20 -9.76 15.87
N GLY A 193 16.86 -10.99 15.46
CA GLY A 193 16.38 -11.39 14.13
C GLY A 193 15.05 -10.78 13.66
N THR A 194 14.97 -9.46 13.62
CA THR A 194 13.76 -8.69 13.43
C THR A 194 13.31 -8.60 11.99
N GLN A 195 14.20 -8.79 11.01
CA GLN A 195 13.85 -8.61 9.59
C GLN A 195 12.75 -9.56 9.08
N TRP A 196 12.54 -10.72 9.72
CA TRP A 196 11.51 -11.68 9.33
C TRP A 196 10.56 -12.07 10.47
N LEU A 197 10.92 -11.73 11.72
CA LEU A 197 9.99 -11.76 12.85
C LEU A 197 8.95 -10.64 12.77
N CYS A 198 9.35 -9.51 12.19
CA CYS A 198 8.59 -8.28 12.20
C CYS A 198 8.09 -8.01 10.79
N ASP A 199 6.78 -8.06 10.65
CA ASP A 199 6.11 -7.56 9.48
C ASP A 199 6.32 -6.04 9.36
N PRO A 200 7.09 -5.53 8.38
CA PRO A 200 7.30 -4.09 8.26
C PRO A 200 5.99 -3.32 7.95
N ARG A 201 4.90 -4.04 7.67
CA ARG A 201 3.53 -3.54 7.43
C ARG A 201 2.78 -3.19 8.71
N ASP A 202 3.16 -3.75 9.86
CA ASP A 202 2.43 -3.53 11.12
C ASP A 202 3.26 -2.64 12.07
N PRO A 203 2.74 -1.46 12.45
CA PRO A 203 3.35 -0.61 13.47
C PRO A 203 3.78 -1.35 14.74
N ALA A 204 3.03 -2.37 15.16
CA ALA A 204 3.37 -3.18 16.34
C ALA A 204 4.70 -3.93 16.17
N GLU A 205 4.98 -4.40 14.96
CA GLU A 205 6.19 -5.15 14.62
C GLU A 205 7.39 -4.23 14.42
N VAL A 206 7.18 -3.06 13.81
CA VAL A 206 8.22 -2.02 13.74
C VAL A 206 8.63 -1.58 15.14
N LEU A 207 7.67 -1.39 16.05
CA LEU A 207 7.94 -1.07 17.45
C LEU A 207 8.64 -2.23 18.17
N LEU A 208 8.23 -3.49 17.93
CA LEU A 208 8.92 -4.66 18.45
C LEU A 208 10.40 -4.69 18.01
N ALA A 209 10.68 -4.44 16.73
CA ALA A 209 12.05 -4.42 16.22
C ALA A 209 12.91 -3.36 16.91
N ARG A 210 12.40 -2.13 17.04
CA ARG A 210 13.08 -1.03 17.77
C ARG A 210 13.34 -1.41 19.23
N GLN A 211 12.33 -1.99 19.87
CA GLN A 211 12.37 -2.47 21.25
C GLN A 211 13.40 -3.58 21.48
N LEU A 212 13.55 -4.51 20.53
CA LEU A 212 14.55 -5.57 20.58
C LEU A 212 15.96 -5.00 20.38
N ILE A 213 16.17 -4.17 19.36
CA ILE A 213 17.45 -3.51 19.10
C ILE A 213 17.92 -2.72 20.32
N LEU A 214 17.04 -1.92 20.95
CA LEU A 214 17.37 -1.16 22.16
C LEU A 214 17.88 -2.06 23.30
N ARG A 215 17.14 -3.13 23.60
CA ARG A 215 17.50 -4.05 24.68
C ARG A 215 18.80 -4.80 24.36
N SER A 216 18.97 -5.22 23.12
CA SER A 216 20.17 -5.89 22.62
C SER A 216 21.41 -5.00 22.72
N VAL A 217 21.34 -3.73 22.34
CA VAL A 217 22.47 -2.80 22.45
C VAL A 217 22.87 -2.58 23.90
N VAL A 218 21.91 -2.33 24.80
CA VAL A 218 22.21 -2.13 26.22
C VAL A 218 22.84 -3.39 26.83
N TYR A 219 22.33 -4.56 26.47
CA TYR A 219 22.90 -5.82 26.94
C TYR A 219 24.33 -6.03 26.41
N ALA A 220 24.56 -5.83 25.10
CA ALA A 220 25.88 -6.00 24.49
C ALA A 220 26.93 -5.09 25.13
N LEU A 221 26.57 -3.82 25.39
CA LEU A 221 27.44 -2.86 26.05
C LEU A 221 27.74 -3.21 27.52
N GLU A 222 26.78 -3.77 28.25
CA GLU A 222 27.05 -4.27 29.61
C GLU A 222 27.92 -5.53 29.59
N ALA A 223 27.60 -6.49 28.70
CA ALA A 223 28.28 -7.77 28.62
C ALA A 223 29.74 -7.65 28.18
N SER A 224 30.08 -6.63 27.39
CA SER A 224 31.45 -6.26 27.02
C SER A 224 32.15 -5.36 28.04
N ALA A 225 31.52 -5.08 29.20
CA ALA A 225 32.00 -4.13 30.20
C ALA A 225 32.23 -2.70 29.65
N SER A 226 31.56 -2.35 28.55
CA SER A 226 31.59 -1.00 27.95
C SER A 226 30.72 0.00 28.72
N LEU A 227 29.73 -0.47 29.48
CA LEU A 227 28.96 0.32 30.44
C LEU A 227 29.26 -0.14 31.86
N ALA A 228 29.54 0.81 32.76
CA ALA A 228 29.67 0.51 34.18
C ALA A 228 28.33 0.00 34.75
N PRO A 229 28.30 -0.89 35.75
CA PRO A 229 27.07 -1.50 36.24
C PRO A 229 25.97 -0.50 36.68
N GLN A 230 26.36 0.66 37.23
CA GLN A 230 25.40 1.70 37.63
C GLN A 230 24.80 2.43 36.42
N GLU A 231 25.62 2.70 35.40
CA GLU A 231 25.18 3.32 34.16
C GLU A 231 24.26 2.38 33.38
N ALA A 232 24.63 1.10 33.27
CA ALA A 232 23.80 0.06 32.66
C ALA A 232 22.42 -0.03 33.32
N ARG A 233 22.35 0.04 34.66
CA ARG A 233 21.06 0.11 35.39
C ARG A 233 20.24 1.34 35.03
N ALA A 234 20.86 2.51 34.96
CA ALA A 234 20.16 3.75 34.60
C ALA A 234 19.63 3.73 33.16
N VAL A 235 20.45 3.25 32.20
CA VAL A 235 20.06 3.08 30.80
C VAL A 235 18.92 2.07 30.68
N ARG A 236 18.98 0.92 31.38
CA ARG A 236 17.89 -0.06 31.42
C ARG A 236 16.58 0.53 31.90
N ALA A 237 16.61 1.37 32.95
CA ALA A 237 15.41 2.03 33.43
C ALA A 237 14.80 2.97 32.37
N ARG A 238 15.63 3.72 31.64
CA ARG A 238 15.20 4.56 30.52
C ARG A 238 14.65 3.74 29.35
N VAL A 239 15.28 2.61 29.00
CA VAL A 239 14.77 1.70 27.97
C VAL A 239 13.42 1.10 28.38
N ALA A 240 13.27 0.64 29.62
CA ALA A 240 12.00 0.10 30.11
C ALA A 240 10.89 1.15 30.07
N ASP A 241 11.19 2.39 30.44
CA ASP A 241 10.25 3.51 30.32
C ASP A 241 9.90 3.83 28.87
N TRP A 242 10.90 3.90 27.99
CA TRP A 242 10.68 4.09 26.56
C TRP A 242 9.79 2.99 25.99
N CYS A 243 10.05 1.72 26.29
CA CYS A 243 9.24 0.60 25.84
C CYS A 243 7.80 0.69 26.34
N ARG A 244 7.57 1.05 27.61
CA ARG A 244 6.21 1.24 28.15
C ARG A 244 5.43 2.35 27.44
N ARG A 245 6.10 3.41 26.98
CA ARG A 245 5.48 4.52 26.23
C ARG A 245 5.25 4.19 24.75
N HIS A 246 5.98 3.23 24.19
CA HIS A 246 5.96 2.88 22.76
C HIS A 246 5.39 1.48 22.55
N VAL A 247 4.19 1.27 23.07
CA VAL A 247 3.40 0.04 22.96
C VAL A 247 2.01 0.40 22.48
N LEU A 248 1.46 -0.41 21.59
CA LEU A 248 0.12 -0.21 21.07
C LEU A 248 -0.91 -0.88 21.98
N PRO A 249 -2.14 -0.36 22.08
CA PRO A 249 -3.22 -1.10 22.69
C PRO A 249 -3.57 -2.33 21.84
N GLN A 250 -3.96 -3.44 22.47
CA GLN A 250 -4.48 -4.60 21.73
C GLN A 250 -5.62 -4.18 20.79
N ARG A 251 -5.51 -4.57 19.52
CA ARG A 251 -6.59 -4.38 18.55
C ARG A 251 -7.77 -5.26 18.97
N ARG A 252 -8.87 -4.64 19.38
CA ARG A 252 -10.14 -5.33 19.62
C ARG A 252 -10.87 -5.49 18.30
N LEU A 253 -11.43 -6.67 18.06
CA LEU A 253 -12.31 -6.86 16.91
C LEU A 253 -13.51 -5.93 17.01
N LEU A 254 -13.79 -5.26 15.91
CA LEU A 254 -14.89 -4.33 15.75
C LEU A 254 -16.19 -5.09 15.54
N LYS A 255 -17.29 -4.55 16.05
CA LYS A 255 -18.65 -5.01 15.77
C LYS A 255 -19.34 -4.00 14.88
N TYR A 256 -19.95 -4.45 13.79
CA TYR A 256 -20.74 -3.61 12.90
C TYR A 256 -22.08 -4.26 12.57
N SER A 257 -23.16 -3.49 12.66
CA SER A 257 -24.54 -3.93 12.39
C SER A 257 -25.33 -2.93 11.53
N GLY A 258 -24.63 -2.08 10.77
CA GLY A 258 -25.28 -1.12 9.87
C GLY A 258 -25.91 -1.80 8.65
N LYS A 259 -26.81 -1.07 7.97
CA LYS A 259 -27.49 -1.59 6.77
C LYS A 259 -26.61 -1.41 5.53
N PRO A 260 -26.72 -2.31 4.52
CA PRO A 260 -26.07 -2.12 3.24
C PRO A 260 -26.51 -0.81 2.57
N ARG A 261 -25.55 -0.12 1.92
CA ARG A 261 -25.81 1.12 1.18
C ARG A 261 -26.22 0.83 -0.27
N PRO A 262 -27.02 1.71 -0.91
CA PRO A 262 -27.49 1.50 -2.28
C PRO A 262 -26.47 1.88 -3.37
N ARG A 263 -25.44 2.66 -3.02
CA ARG A 263 -24.34 3.08 -3.90
C ARG A 263 -23.03 3.10 -3.12
N LEU A 264 -21.92 2.87 -3.83
CA LEU A 264 -20.59 2.86 -3.23
C LEU A 264 -20.11 4.30 -2.99
N LEU A 265 -20.21 5.15 -4.01
CA LEU A 265 -19.66 6.50 -4.01
C LEU A 265 -20.77 7.56 -3.99
N PRO A 266 -20.51 8.74 -3.38
CA PRO A 266 -21.45 9.85 -3.45
C PRO A 266 -21.52 10.39 -4.90
N ALA A 267 -22.70 10.84 -5.32
CA ALA A 267 -22.87 11.49 -6.61
C ALA A 267 -23.13 12.97 -6.39
N SER A 268 -22.57 13.82 -7.24
CA SER A 268 -22.94 15.24 -7.29
C SER A 268 -24.41 15.41 -7.70
N PRO A 269 -25.02 16.59 -7.46
CA PRO A 269 -26.38 16.88 -7.93
C PRO A 269 -26.50 16.61 -9.42
N THR A 270 -27.54 15.88 -9.83
CA THR A 270 -27.72 15.47 -11.22
C THR A 270 -27.78 16.68 -12.15
N LEU A 271 -27.00 16.62 -13.24
CA LEU A 271 -26.95 17.65 -14.28
C LEU A 271 -28.32 17.79 -14.95
N SER A 272 -28.80 19.03 -15.05
CA SER A 272 -30.01 19.35 -15.79
C SER A 272 -29.81 19.09 -17.30
N PRO A 273 -30.84 18.65 -18.06
CA PRO A 273 -30.73 18.52 -19.51
C PRO A 273 -30.31 19.83 -20.17
N ASN A 274 -29.40 19.78 -21.15
CA ASN A 274 -28.82 20.94 -21.83
C ASN A 274 -28.24 21.99 -20.89
N ALA A 275 -27.57 21.56 -19.81
CA ALA A 275 -26.97 22.47 -18.84
C ALA A 275 -25.99 23.46 -19.48
N SER A 276 -25.93 24.67 -18.91
CA SER A 276 -24.89 25.65 -19.24
C SER A 276 -23.66 25.40 -18.37
N VAL A 277 -22.49 25.37 -19.00
CA VAL A 277 -21.23 25.02 -18.35
C VAL A 277 -20.18 26.08 -18.66
N THR A 278 -19.56 26.61 -17.61
CA THR A 278 -18.35 27.42 -17.68
C THR A 278 -17.14 26.47 -17.72
N VAL A 279 -16.25 26.71 -18.67
CA VAL A 279 -15.07 25.89 -18.91
C VAL A 279 -13.82 26.74 -18.79
N HIS A 280 -12.85 26.27 -18.01
CA HIS A 280 -11.54 26.91 -17.88
C HIS A 280 -10.40 25.95 -18.24
N PRO A 281 -9.58 26.23 -19.26
CA PRO A 281 -8.37 25.46 -19.56
C PRO A 281 -7.27 25.74 -18.54
N VAL A 282 -6.90 24.73 -17.75
CA VAL A 282 -5.90 24.87 -16.67
C VAL A 282 -4.48 24.49 -17.08
N THR A 283 -4.26 24.10 -18.33
CA THR A 283 -2.97 23.60 -18.83
C THR A 283 -1.83 24.60 -18.72
N ALA A 284 -2.13 25.90 -18.85
CA ALA A 284 -1.17 27.00 -18.73
C ALA A 284 -1.05 27.56 -17.30
N ASP A 285 -1.99 27.22 -16.40
CA ASP A 285 -2.02 27.79 -15.06
C ASP A 285 -0.90 27.23 -14.16
N PRO A 286 -0.35 28.04 -13.25
CA PRO A 286 0.50 27.55 -12.17
C PRO A 286 -0.22 26.57 -11.22
N GLN A 287 0.52 25.69 -10.56
CA GLN A 287 -0.02 24.63 -9.70
C GLN A 287 -0.90 25.14 -8.55
N ASP A 288 -0.56 26.29 -7.96
CA ASP A 288 -1.34 26.93 -6.90
C ASP A 288 -2.69 27.46 -7.41
N VAL A 289 -2.71 28.06 -8.60
CA VAL A 289 -3.95 28.46 -9.31
C VAL A 289 -4.81 27.23 -9.61
N ARG A 290 -4.23 26.16 -10.15
CA ARG A 290 -4.97 24.89 -10.42
C ARG A 290 -5.60 24.33 -9.16
N THR A 291 -4.88 24.38 -8.03
CA THR A 291 -5.39 23.89 -6.74
C THR A 291 -6.56 24.73 -6.24
N ALA A 292 -6.46 26.05 -6.35
CA ALA A 292 -7.52 26.97 -5.97
C ALA A 292 -8.77 26.83 -6.86
N LEU A 293 -8.58 26.72 -8.19
CA LEU A 293 -9.67 26.50 -9.14
C LEU A 293 -10.34 25.13 -8.94
N ALA A 294 -9.58 24.07 -8.61
CA ALA A 294 -10.18 22.78 -8.27
C ALA A 294 -11.03 22.86 -6.99
N CYS A 295 -10.60 23.63 -5.98
CA CYS A 295 -11.44 23.91 -4.81
C CYS A 295 -12.71 24.68 -5.19
N LEU A 296 -12.59 25.70 -6.04
CA LEU A 296 -13.71 26.48 -6.54
C LEU A 296 -14.72 25.57 -7.28
N GLN A 297 -14.24 24.74 -8.20
CA GLN A 297 -15.04 23.75 -8.92
C GLN A 297 -15.80 22.84 -7.95
N GLY A 298 -15.15 22.37 -6.89
CA GLY A 298 -15.80 21.56 -5.87
C GLY A 298 -16.98 22.26 -5.19
N HIS A 299 -16.84 23.54 -4.83
CA HIS A 299 -17.95 24.30 -4.22
C HIS A 299 -19.07 24.63 -5.21
N VAL A 300 -18.72 25.04 -6.43
CA VAL A 300 -19.68 25.31 -7.51
C VAL A 300 -20.51 24.06 -7.78
N ASN A 301 -19.83 22.94 -8.07
CA ASN A 301 -20.45 21.68 -8.49
C ASN A 301 -21.16 20.94 -7.35
N ARG A 302 -20.82 21.20 -6.08
CA ARG A 302 -21.59 20.71 -4.93
C ARG A 302 -23.02 21.24 -4.93
N ARG A 303 -23.25 22.47 -5.40
CA ARG A 303 -24.59 23.07 -5.52
C ARG A 303 -25.25 22.68 -6.83
N GLU A 304 -24.55 22.93 -7.92
CA GLU A 304 -24.97 22.61 -9.27
C GLU A 304 -23.74 22.48 -10.19
N PRO A 305 -23.61 21.40 -10.96
CA PRO A 305 -22.47 21.15 -11.85
C PRO A 305 -22.38 22.20 -12.98
N ARG A 306 -21.61 23.27 -12.76
CA ARG A 306 -21.51 24.44 -13.66
C ARG A 306 -20.08 24.79 -14.05
N LEU A 307 -19.07 24.31 -13.34
CA LEU A 307 -17.66 24.58 -13.65
C LEU A 307 -16.94 23.29 -14.06
N TYR A 308 -16.22 23.35 -15.17
CA TYR A 308 -15.46 22.25 -15.75
C TYR A 308 -14.04 22.72 -16.09
N LEU A 309 -13.03 22.00 -15.63
CA LEU A 309 -11.62 22.35 -15.80
C LEU A 309 -10.99 21.44 -16.85
N GLU A 310 -10.45 22.01 -17.93
CA GLU A 310 -9.78 21.22 -18.98
C GLU A 310 -8.29 21.08 -18.67
N TYR A 311 -7.89 19.92 -18.15
CA TYR A 311 -6.50 19.57 -17.86
C TYR A 311 -5.79 18.93 -19.05
N THR A 312 -6.55 18.31 -19.95
CA THR A 312 -6.06 17.55 -21.10
C THR A 312 -7.02 17.69 -22.28
N GLU A 313 -6.57 17.32 -23.48
CA GLU A 313 -7.44 17.26 -24.66
C GLU A 313 -8.63 16.30 -24.46
N HIS A 314 -8.44 15.25 -23.65
CA HIS A 314 -9.47 14.26 -23.37
C HIS A 314 -10.66 14.87 -22.62
N ASP A 315 -10.42 15.86 -21.75
CA ASP A 315 -11.47 16.61 -21.05
C ASP A 315 -12.39 17.33 -22.05
N ALA A 316 -11.81 18.00 -23.05
CA ALA A 316 -12.55 18.69 -24.10
C ALA A 316 -13.35 17.70 -24.96
N LYS A 317 -12.75 16.54 -25.28
CA LYS A 317 -13.44 15.49 -26.04
C LYS A 317 -14.62 14.89 -25.26
N TRP A 318 -14.52 14.72 -23.93
CA TRP A 318 -15.66 14.27 -23.11
C TRP A 318 -16.77 15.31 -23.03
N LEU A 319 -16.42 16.58 -22.92
CA LEU A 319 -17.40 17.66 -22.94
C LEU A 319 -18.14 17.74 -24.30
N ALA A 320 -17.42 17.54 -25.41
CA ALA A 320 -18.02 17.45 -26.74
C ALA A 320 -19.02 16.28 -26.85
N TRP A 321 -18.67 15.12 -26.31
CA TRP A 321 -19.58 13.98 -26.20
C TRP A 321 -20.84 14.31 -25.38
N TYR A 322 -20.68 14.99 -24.24
CA TYR A 322 -21.84 15.39 -23.44
C TYR A 322 -22.75 16.38 -24.15
N ARG A 323 -22.19 17.25 -25.00
CA ARG A 323 -22.97 18.13 -25.87
C ARG A 323 -23.73 17.36 -26.95
N GLU A 324 -23.08 16.40 -27.60
CA GLU A 324 -23.72 15.52 -28.60
C GLU A 324 -24.90 14.75 -27.98
N ARG A 325 -24.76 14.31 -26.72
CA ARG A 325 -25.82 13.59 -26.00
C ARG A 325 -26.93 14.48 -25.44
N GLY A 326 -26.81 15.80 -25.54
CA GLY A 326 -27.77 16.76 -24.96
C GLY A 326 -27.70 16.86 -23.44
N TYR A 327 -26.62 16.37 -22.82
CA TYR A 327 -26.37 16.58 -21.40
C TYR A 327 -25.90 18.03 -21.14
N VAL A 328 -25.10 18.57 -22.05
CA VAL A 328 -24.60 19.95 -22.02
C VAL A 328 -25.14 20.71 -23.23
N GLY A 329 -25.62 21.93 -23.02
CA GLY A 329 -26.16 22.80 -24.07
C GLY A 329 -25.19 23.93 -24.41
N GLN A 330 -25.10 24.91 -23.50
CA GLN A 330 -24.22 26.07 -23.66
C GLN A 330 -22.86 25.82 -23.01
N ILE A 331 -21.80 26.23 -23.70
CA ILE A 331 -20.43 26.17 -23.19
C ILE A 331 -19.86 27.58 -23.28
N GLU A 332 -19.54 28.16 -22.14
CA GLU A 332 -18.85 29.44 -22.00
C GLU A 332 -17.40 29.15 -21.59
N ARG A 333 -16.42 29.69 -22.34
CA ARG A 333 -15.00 29.48 -22.02
C ARG A 333 -14.44 30.74 -21.37
N ILE A 334 -13.85 30.58 -20.20
CA ILE A 334 -13.08 31.60 -19.49
C ILE A 334 -11.62 31.16 -19.55
N GLU A 335 -10.71 32.07 -19.86
CA GLU A 335 -9.26 31.78 -19.94
C GLU A 335 -8.48 32.44 -18.81
N ASN A 336 -9.14 33.26 -17.98
CA ASN A 336 -8.53 34.01 -16.90
C ASN A 336 -9.12 33.59 -15.55
N ALA A 337 -8.28 33.01 -14.69
CA ALA A 337 -8.67 32.59 -13.35
C ALA A 337 -9.25 33.72 -12.47
N ASP A 338 -8.87 34.98 -12.70
CA ASP A 338 -9.46 36.13 -11.98
C ASP A 338 -10.94 36.29 -12.29
N GLU A 339 -11.32 36.00 -13.54
CA GLU A 339 -12.70 36.07 -14.00
C GLU A 339 -13.53 34.91 -13.44
N ASP A 340 -12.98 33.68 -13.37
CA ASP A 340 -13.66 32.55 -12.71
C ASP A 340 -13.95 32.85 -11.24
N VAL A 341 -12.95 33.34 -10.50
CA VAL A 341 -13.11 33.64 -9.07
C VAL A 341 -14.08 34.80 -8.87
N ALA A 342 -14.08 35.81 -9.74
CA ALA A 342 -15.07 36.88 -9.71
C ALA A 342 -16.49 36.38 -10.00
N ARG A 343 -16.64 35.52 -11.03
CA ARG A 343 -17.90 34.93 -11.47
C ARG A 343 -18.56 34.09 -10.37
N PHE A 344 -17.77 33.31 -9.65
CA PHE A 344 -18.23 32.40 -8.60
C PHE A 344 -17.91 32.90 -7.18
N ARG A 345 -17.67 34.20 -7.01
CA ARG A 345 -17.24 34.78 -5.73
C ARG A 345 -18.17 34.47 -4.56
N THR A 346 -19.48 34.36 -4.82
CA THR A 346 -20.51 34.07 -3.81
C THR A 346 -20.53 32.61 -3.35
N GLU A 347 -19.87 31.71 -4.09
CA GLU A 347 -19.80 30.28 -3.76
C GLU A 347 -18.68 29.96 -2.75
N VAL A 348 -17.79 30.93 -2.50
CA VAL A 348 -16.64 30.77 -1.61
C VAL A 348 -16.60 31.87 -0.55
N ALA A 349 -16.33 31.49 0.70
CA ALA A 349 -16.23 32.40 1.83
C ALA A 349 -14.89 33.15 1.86
N GLY A 350 -13.80 32.52 1.40
CA GLY A 350 -12.45 33.08 1.51
C GLY A 350 -11.32 32.07 1.27
N ALA A 351 -10.12 32.41 1.71
CA ALA A 351 -8.90 31.67 1.48
C ALA A 351 -8.46 30.84 2.71
N VAL A 352 -7.94 29.64 2.46
CA VAL A 352 -7.20 28.83 3.43
C VAL A 352 -5.75 28.76 2.94
N ILE A 353 -4.85 29.40 3.69
CA ILE A 353 -3.43 29.47 3.35
C ILE A 353 -2.71 28.26 3.91
N SER A 354 -1.82 27.66 3.12
CA SER A 354 -1.02 26.52 3.52
C SER A 354 0.29 26.43 2.73
N GLU A 355 1.27 25.76 3.30
CA GLU A 355 2.41 25.20 2.57
C GLU A 355 2.00 23.90 1.85
N GLU A 356 2.74 23.52 0.79
CA GLU A 356 2.44 22.36 -0.06
C GLU A 356 2.29 21.07 0.75
N ARG A 357 3.16 20.87 1.74
CA ARG A 357 3.15 19.73 2.67
C ARG A 357 1.78 19.48 3.30
N PHE A 358 1.02 20.54 3.61
CA PHE A 358 -0.28 20.45 4.29
C PHE A 358 -1.47 20.74 3.36
N VAL A 359 -1.30 20.64 2.04
CA VAL A 359 -2.40 20.90 1.07
C VAL A 359 -3.61 20.00 1.28
N ASN A 360 -3.43 18.74 1.72
CA ASN A 360 -4.55 17.87 2.09
C ASN A 360 -5.36 18.44 3.25
N ILE A 361 -4.69 18.99 4.27
CA ILE A 361 -5.36 19.61 5.42
C ILE A 361 -6.07 20.89 4.99
N ALA A 362 -5.42 21.69 4.13
CA ALA A 362 -5.96 22.93 3.60
C ALA A 362 -7.24 22.70 2.79
N THR A 363 -7.22 21.74 1.86
CA THR A 363 -8.38 21.38 1.01
C THR A 363 -9.51 20.77 1.82
N MET A 364 -9.22 19.92 2.82
CA MET A 364 -10.23 19.43 3.75
C MET A 364 -10.87 20.56 4.56
N LEU A 365 -10.08 21.46 5.14
CA LEU A 365 -10.60 22.62 5.88
C LEU A 365 -11.43 23.53 4.97
N ALA A 366 -10.92 23.85 3.79
CA ALA A 366 -11.59 24.62 2.75
C ALA A 366 -12.95 24.02 2.38
N SER A 367 -13.05 22.70 2.25
CA SER A 367 -14.31 22.00 1.96
C SER A 367 -15.39 22.19 3.03
N VAL A 368 -14.98 22.34 4.30
CA VAL A 368 -15.85 22.50 5.47
C VAL A 368 -16.30 23.95 5.62
N VAL A 369 -15.36 24.89 5.55
CA VAL A 369 -15.62 26.33 5.81
C VAL A 369 -16.05 27.12 4.58
N GLY A 370 -16.20 26.46 3.43
CA GLY A 370 -16.53 27.11 2.17
C GLY A 370 -15.36 27.92 1.59
N GLY A 371 -14.12 27.62 1.95
CA GLY A 371 -12.93 28.34 1.46
C GLY A 371 -12.30 27.70 0.22
N ILE A 372 -11.27 28.33 -0.33
CA ILE A 372 -10.38 27.71 -1.33
C ILE A 372 -8.95 27.65 -0.77
N ALA A 373 -8.24 26.56 -1.04
CA ALA A 373 -6.83 26.45 -0.67
C ALA A 373 -5.97 27.24 -1.68
N CYS A 374 -5.23 28.24 -1.21
CA CYS A 374 -4.39 29.07 -2.08
C CYS A 374 -3.19 29.67 -1.33
N THR A 375 -2.29 30.30 -2.07
CA THR A 375 -1.14 31.06 -1.53
C THR A 375 -1.59 32.43 -1.03
N PRO A 376 -0.83 33.09 -0.12
CA PRO A 376 -1.13 34.45 0.33
C PRO A 376 -1.27 35.44 -0.83
N GLU A 377 -0.45 35.28 -1.86
CA GLU A 377 -0.43 36.11 -3.06
C GLU A 377 -1.73 35.97 -3.87
N LEU A 378 -2.22 34.75 -4.05
CA LEU A 378 -3.51 34.50 -4.70
C LEU A 378 -4.68 35.02 -3.87
N ALA A 379 -4.66 34.84 -2.54
CA ALA A 379 -5.69 35.40 -1.67
C ALA A 379 -5.78 36.93 -1.77
N ALA A 380 -4.62 37.60 -1.83
CA ALA A 380 -4.56 39.05 -2.05
C ALA A 380 -5.05 39.45 -3.45
N ARG A 381 -4.57 38.75 -4.51
CA ARG A 381 -4.96 38.99 -5.91
C ARG A 381 -6.48 38.93 -6.10
N TRP A 382 -7.14 37.96 -5.47
CA TRP A 382 -8.59 37.77 -5.58
C TRP A 382 -9.40 38.46 -4.47
N SER A 383 -8.77 39.27 -3.63
CA SER A 383 -9.42 39.97 -2.51
C SER A 383 -10.25 39.02 -1.62
N LEU A 384 -9.70 37.83 -1.35
CA LEU A 384 -10.33 36.83 -0.51
C LEU A 384 -9.94 37.04 0.96
N PRO A 385 -10.90 37.09 1.90
CA PRO A 385 -10.57 37.13 3.31
C PRO A 385 -9.86 35.83 3.70
N VAL A 386 -8.77 35.95 4.46
CA VAL A 386 -8.05 34.78 4.98
C VAL A 386 -8.86 34.19 6.13
N ILE A 387 -9.42 33.00 5.93
CA ILE A 387 -10.20 32.25 6.93
C ILE A 387 -9.25 31.55 7.90
N ALA A 388 -8.17 30.97 7.38
CA ALA A 388 -7.17 30.27 8.17
C ALA A 388 -5.80 30.32 7.48
N ASP A 389 -4.74 30.39 8.28
CA ASP A 389 -3.36 30.21 7.85
C ASP A 389 -2.78 28.99 8.59
N LEU A 390 -2.37 27.99 7.82
CA LEU A 390 -1.90 26.69 8.32
C LEU A 390 -0.38 26.55 8.33
N ARG A 391 0.35 27.54 7.81
CA ARG A 391 1.82 27.48 7.69
C ARG A 391 2.47 27.38 9.06
N GLY A 392 3.47 26.50 9.20
CA GLY A 392 4.27 26.36 10.41
C GLY A 392 3.51 25.87 11.64
N ARG A 393 2.28 25.35 11.49
CA ARG A 393 1.45 24.91 12.63
C ARG A 393 1.84 23.55 13.19
N TRP A 394 2.50 22.71 12.40
CA TRP A 394 2.83 21.34 12.76
C TRP A 394 4.25 21.00 12.35
N ARG A 395 4.90 20.16 13.17
CA ARG A 395 6.23 19.65 12.88
C ARG A 395 6.18 18.36 12.07
N THR A 396 5.12 17.56 12.24
CA THR A 396 4.97 16.27 11.56
C THR A 396 3.63 16.14 10.85
N ASP A 397 3.61 15.28 9.82
CA ASP A 397 2.39 14.99 9.05
C ASP A 397 1.33 14.34 9.96
N ALA A 398 1.75 13.44 10.86
CA ALA A 398 0.89 12.82 11.85
C ALA A 398 0.19 13.87 12.76
N GLN A 399 0.88 14.93 13.19
CA GLN A 399 0.25 16.00 13.99
C GLN A 399 -0.84 16.72 13.21
N ALA A 400 -0.59 17.00 11.93
CA ALA A 400 -1.54 17.69 11.07
C ALA A 400 -2.79 16.82 10.79
N TYR A 401 -2.61 15.53 10.48
CA TYR A 401 -3.73 14.60 10.29
C TYR A 401 -4.48 14.30 11.59
N ARG A 402 -3.81 14.25 12.76
CA ARG A 402 -4.47 14.15 14.07
C ARG A 402 -5.39 15.35 14.29
N TRP A 403 -4.91 16.56 14.03
CA TRP A 403 -5.72 17.77 14.12
C TRP A 403 -6.92 17.73 13.16
N ALA A 404 -6.71 17.31 11.91
CA ALA A 404 -7.80 17.17 10.95
C ALA A 404 -8.83 16.12 11.39
N PHE A 405 -8.38 14.99 11.93
CA PHE A 405 -9.28 13.97 12.48
C PHE A 405 -10.10 14.54 13.65
N ASP A 406 -9.46 15.20 14.61
CA ASP A 406 -10.16 15.67 15.82
C ASP A 406 -11.09 16.87 15.54
N ARG A 407 -10.81 17.69 14.52
CA ARG A 407 -11.56 18.94 14.23
C ARG A 407 -12.47 18.87 13.02
N LEU A 408 -12.05 18.18 11.97
CA LEU A 408 -12.76 18.16 10.69
C LEU A 408 -13.64 16.92 10.56
N TRP A 409 -13.19 15.73 11.00
CA TRP A 409 -13.91 14.45 10.80
C TRP A 409 -15.43 14.48 11.07
N PRO A 410 -15.95 15.16 12.13
CA PRO A 410 -17.40 15.23 12.35
C PRO A 410 -18.20 15.90 11.22
N GLN A 411 -17.55 16.69 10.36
CA GLN A 411 -18.13 17.44 9.25
C GLN A 411 -17.74 16.87 7.88
N MET A 412 -16.87 15.85 7.86
CA MET A 412 -16.42 15.17 6.65
C MET A 412 -17.35 14.00 6.31
N SER A 413 -17.26 13.51 5.08
CA SER A 413 -17.95 12.30 4.64
C SER A 413 -17.45 11.07 5.38
N HIS A 414 -18.38 10.27 5.89
CA HIS A 414 -18.12 8.94 6.46
C HIS A 414 -18.42 7.84 5.44
N GLN A 415 -18.69 8.21 4.18
CA GLN A 415 -18.98 7.26 3.11
C GLN A 415 -17.74 6.79 2.35
N VAL A 416 -16.75 7.67 2.22
CA VAL A 416 -15.59 7.46 1.36
C VAL A 416 -14.40 8.21 1.94
N LEU A 417 -13.21 7.65 1.77
CA LEU A 417 -11.94 8.28 2.11
C LEU A 417 -11.12 8.49 0.85
N CYS A 418 -10.01 9.22 0.95
CA CYS A 418 -9.02 9.32 -0.11
C CYS A 418 -7.61 9.13 0.45
N CYS A 419 -6.84 8.22 -0.16
CA CYS A 419 -5.39 8.19 -0.03
C CYS A 419 -4.79 9.03 -1.15
N GLY A 420 -4.16 10.15 -0.81
CA GLY A 420 -3.64 11.09 -1.79
C GLY A 420 -2.36 11.76 -1.33
N HIS A 421 -1.28 11.54 -2.07
CA HIS A 421 0.00 12.20 -1.82
C HIS A 421 -0.14 13.73 -1.89
N PRO A 422 0.46 14.52 -0.98
CA PRO A 422 0.32 15.99 -0.98
C PRO A 422 0.84 16.66 -2.26
N ARG A 423 1.86 16.12 -2.93
CA ARG A 423 2.39 16.67 -4.19
C ARG A 423 1.68 16.17 -5.45
N ARG A 424 0.53 15.50 -5.32
CA ARG A 424 -0.24 15.05 -6.48
C ARG A 424 -0.84 16.24 -7.24
N SER A 425 -1.14 16.01 -8.52
CA SER A 425 -1.93 16.96 -9.31
C SER A 425 -3.32 17.18 -8.68
N PRO A 426 -3.88 18.41 -8.69
CA PRO A 426 -5.13 18.72 -7.99
C PRO A 426 -6.39 18.17 -8.70
N GLN A 427 -6.25 17.32 -9.72
CA GLN A 427 -7.31 16.90 -10.66
C GLN A 427 -8.57 16.32 -9.98
N GLN A 428 -8.40 15.54 -8.91
CA GLN A 428 -9.52 14.96 -8.15
C GLN A 428 -10.02 15.84 -7.00
N THR A 429 -9.38 16.99 -6.75
CA THR A 429 -9.65 17.86 -5.59
C THR A 429 -11.06 18.44 -5.64
N ASP A 430 -11.61 18.67 -6.83
CA ASP A 430 -12.97 19.15 -7.02
C ASP A 430 -14.00 18.23 -6.34
N TYR A 431 -13.87 16.93 -6.54
CA TYR A 431 -14.77 15.93 -5.94
C TYR A 431 -14.50 15.72 -4.46
N LEU A 432 -13.23 15.76 -4.03
CA LEU A 432 -12.86 15.70 -2.61
C LEU A 432 -13.47 16.88 -1.85
N VAL A 433 -13.40 18.08 -2.41
CA VAL A 433 -14.03 19.28 -1.86
C VAL A 433 -15.54 19.11 -1.93
N ALA A 434 -16.14 18.85 -3.09
CA ALA A 434 -17.59 18.76 -3.27
C ALA A 434 -18.26 17.82 -2.25
N HIS A 435 -17.64 16.68 -1.95
CA HIS A 435 -18.17 15.65 -1.05
C HIS A 435 -17.56 15.65 0.34
N ARG A 436 -16.72 16.64 0.69
CA ARG A 436 -16.01 16.75 1.97
C ARG A 436 -15.30 15.45 2.36
N ILE A 437 -14.53 14.89 1.43
CA ILE A 437 -13.87 13.60 1.61
C ILE A 437 -12.61 13.78 2.45
N PHE A 438 -12.45 12.94 3.47
CA PHE A 438 -11.26 12.98 4.30
C PHE A 438 -10.08 12.38 3.52
N THR A 439 -9.04 13.18 3.28
CA THR A 439 -7.84 12.78 2.55
C THR A 439 -6.68 12.58 3.52
N PHE A 440 -5.97 11.47 3.38
CA PHE A 440 -4.79 11.13 4.16
C PHE A 440 -3.68 10.56 3.26
N PHE A 441 -2.47 10.45 3.80
CA PHE A 441 -1.36 9.76 3.16
C PHE A 441 -0.48 9.14 4.24
N VAL A 442 0.12 7.99 3.95
CA VAL A 442 1.00 7.26 4.86
C VAL A 442 2.33 7.08 4.15
N SER A 443 3.41 7.58 4.76
CA SER A 443 4.75 7.45 4.21
C SER A 443 5.24 6.00 4.25
N GLY A 444 5.99 5.62 3.22
CA GLY A 444 6.57 4.29 3.06
C GLY A 444 8.08 4.31 3.20
N ALA A 445 8.73 3.21 2.81
CA ALA A 445 10.18 3.05 3.02
C ALA A 445 11.03 4.13 2.32
N THR A 446 10.58 4.62 1.16
CA THR A 446 11.29 5.62 0.35
C THR A 446 11.32 7.00 0.99
N ASP A 447 10.20 7.43 1.57
CA ASP A 447 10.00 8.78 2.14
C ASP A 447 9.98 8.80 3.67
N ALA A 448 10.10 7.65 4.34
CA ALA A 448 10.08 7.55 5.81
C ALA A 448 11.17 8.37 6.53
N ALA A 449 12.27 8.68 5.84
CA ALA A 449 13.38 9.45 6.40
C ALA A 449 13.24 10.97 6.20
N ASP A 450 12.25 11.41 5.42
CA ASP A 450 12.04 12.82 5.12
C ASP A 450 11.60 13.59 6.37
N GLU A 451 11.90 14.89 6.38
CA GLU A 451 11.63 15.74 7.53
C GLU A 451 10.14 15.71 7.91
N GLY A 452 9.86 15.38 9.18
CA GLY A 452 8.52 15.38 9.78
C GLY A 452 7.62 14.22 9.35
N LYS A 453 8.16 13.21 8.68
CA LYS A 453 7.48 11.93 8.48
C LYS A 453 7.56 11.07 9.73
N ASP A 454 6.46 10.39 10.04
CA ASP A 454 6.41 9.35 11.08
C ASP A 454 5.48 8.23 10.63
N PRO A 455 5.97 7.28 9.81
CA PRO A 455 5.15 6.20 9.25
C PRO A 455 4.39 5.37 10.29
N VAL A 456 4.94 5.25 11.50
CA VAL A 456 4.29 4.51 12.59
C VAL A 456 3.04 5.28 13.05
N GLU A 457 3.18 6.55 13.41
CA GLU A 457 2.05 7.38 13.85
C GLU A 457 1.04 7.66 12.73
N GLU A 458 1.51 7.83 11.50
CA GLU A 458 0.67 7.99 10.30
C GLU A 458 -0.17 6.73 10.04
N THR A 459 0.43 5.54 10.16
CA THR A 459 -0.30 4.28 10.01
C THR A 459 -1.34 4.12 11.11
N LEU A 460 -1.01 4.42 12.37
CA LEU A 460 -1.96 4.35 13.49
C LEU A 460 -3.14 5.32 13.30
N LEU A 461 -2.88 6.51 12.76
CA LEU A 461 -3.91 7.46 12.37
C LEU A 461 -4.78 6.93 11.23
N ALA A 462 -4.18 6.33 10.20
CA ALA A 462 -4.91 5.69 9.12
C ALA A 462 -5.79 4.55 9.63
N GLU A 463 -5.29 3.69 10.52
CA GLU A 463 -6.09 2.63 11.16
C GLU A 463 -7.28 3.20 11.94
N LYS A 464 -7.06 4.26 12.73
CA LYS A 464 -8.12 4.95 13.47
C LYS A 464 -9.19 5.50 12.53
N LEU A 465 -8.77 6.12 11.42
CA LEU A 465 -9.67 6.65 10.40
C LEU A 465 -10.46 5.54 9.69
N LEU A 466 -9.78 4.48 9.24
CA LEU A 466 -10.40 3.33 8.56
C LEU A 466 -11.41 2.60 9.45
N ALA A 467 -11.13 2.49 10.75
CA ALA A 467 -12.03 1.94 11.76
C ALA A 467 -13.24 2.85 12.04
N ALA A 468 -13.07 4.18 11.96
CA ALA A 468 -14.14 5.15 12.15
C ALA A 468 -15.09 5.26 10.93
N THR A 469 -14.61 4.92 9.74
CA THR A 469 -15.39 4.89 8.51
C THR A 469 -16.19 3.59 8.38
N GLU A 470 -17.42 3.66 7.89
CA GLU A 470 -18.27 2.48 7.71
C GLU A 470 -17.59 1.39 6.84
N PRO A 471 -17.76 0.09 7.16
CA PRO A 471 -17.39 -1.02 6.27
C PRO A 471 -17.98 -0.89 4.87
N ASN A 472 -17.41 -1.62 3.91
CA ASN A 472 -17.80 -1.64 2.50
C ASN A 472 -17.79 -0.24 1.86
N SER A 473 -16.88 0.62 2.34
CA SER A 473 -16.62 1.97 1.82
C SER A 473 -15.37 1.98 0.94
N ALA A 474 -15.30 2.95 0.02
CA ALA A 474 -14.15 3.10 -0.85
C ALA A 474 -13.04 3.97 -0.22
N VAL A 475 -11.80 3.70 -0.60
CA VAL A 475 -10.66 4.61 -0.50
C VAL A 475 -10.28 5.02 -1.92
N LEU A 476 -10.47 6.29 -2.25
CA LEU A 476 -10.10 6.89 -3.53
C LEU A 476 -8.60 7.19 -3.59
N GLY A 477 -8.08 7.42 -4.80
CA GLY A 477 -6.67 7.74 -5.04
C GLY A 477 -5.77 6.51 -5.00
N TRP A 478 -4.50 6.71 -4.66
CA TRP A 478 -3.49 5.65 -4.72
C TRP A 478 -2.55 5.69 -3.52
N TRP A 479 -1.96 4.54 -3.23
CA TRP A 479 -1.15 4.29 -2.03
C TRP A 479 0.34 4.61 -2.23
N GLY A 480 0.73 5.07 -3.41
CA GLY A 480 2.06 5.59 -3.67
C GLY A 480 2.09 6.68 -4.73
N TRP A 481 3.23 7.35 -4.88
CA TRP A 481 3.40 8.45 -5.82
C TRP A 481 4.86 8.61 -6.27
N GLY A 482 5.08 8.90 -7.56
CA GLY A 482 6.41 9.17 -8.11
C GLY A 482 7.23 7.93 -8.47
N ASP A 483 8.45 8.16 -8.97
CA ASP A 483 9.48 7.14 -9.24
C ASP A 483 10.85 7.67 -8.72
N PRO A 484 11.42 7.07 -7.66
CA PRO A 484 10.94 5.89 -6.94
C PRO A 484 9.63 6.18 -6.20
N PRO A 485 8.75 5.17 -6.03
CA PRO A 485 7.46 5.37 -5.40
C PRO A 485 7.62 5.73 -3.92
N GLU A 486 7.06 6.87 -3.53
CA GLU A 486 6.83 7.30 -2.16
C GLU A 486 5.50 6.78 -1.64
N GLY A 487 5.35 6.66 -0.32
CA GLY A 487 4.19 6.08 0.31
C GLY A 487 4.26 4.56 0.48
N ILE A 488 3.29 4.00 1.18
CA ILE A 488 3.28 2.56 1.51
C ILE A 488 3.09 1.64 0.30
N GLY A 489 2.69 2.16 -0.87
CA GLY A 489 2.58 1.37 -2.10
C GLY A 489 1.35 0.44 -2.16
N GLU A 490 1.08 -0.09 -3.35
CA GLU A 490 -0.16 -0.82 -3.68
C GLU A 490 -0.47 -1.95 -2.70
N TYR A 491 0.46 -2.89 -2.54
CA TYR A 491 0.21 -4.12 -1.78
C TYR A 491 -0.06 -3.83 -0.29
N TRP A 492 0.70 -2.92 0.32
CA TRP A 492 0.53 -2.53 1.73
C TRP A 492 -0.72 -1.70 1.93
N GLY A 493 -1.00 -0.78 1.00
CA GLY A 493 -2.23 -0.01 0.98
C GLY A 493 -3.48 -0.87 0.86
N MET A 494 -3.51 -1.82 -0.08
CA MET A 494 -4.62 -2.77 -0.25
C MET A 494 -4.85 -3.57 1.03
N THR A 495 -3.78 -4.07 1.63
CA THR A 495 -3.86 -4.89 2.85
C THR A 495 -4.44 -4.10 4.01
N LEU A 496 -3.94 -2.87 4.23
CA LEU A 496 -4.42 -1.97 5.27
C LEU A 496 -5.91 -1.61 5.08
N ALA A 497 -6.32 -1.26 3.86
CA ALA A 497 -7.71 -0.94 3.53
C ALA A 497 -8.63 -2.16 3.70
N SER A 498 -8.25 -3.30 3.13
CA SER A 498 -8.98 -4.56 3.21
C SER A 498 -9.27 -4.98 4.64
N ARG A 499 -8.27 -4.91 5.53
CA ARG A 499 -8.42 -5.24 6.96
C ARG A 499 -9.64 -4.58 7.60
N TYR A 500 -9.92 -3.33 7.22
CA TYR A 500 -11.04 -2.54 7.72
C TYR A 500 -12.26 -2.54 6.77
N ALA A 501 -12.40 -3.60 5.95
CA ALA A 501 -13.49 -3.81 5.01
C ALA A 501 -13.64 -2.69 3.97
N LYS A 502 -12.51 -2.11 3.51
CA LYS A 502 -12.50 -1.07 2.49
C LYS A 502 -11.99 -1.64 1.16
N VAL A 503 -12.34 -0.96 0.07
CA VAL A 503 -11.83 -1.25 -1.28
C VAL A 503 -11.19 0.00 -1.86
N THR A 504 -10.12 -0.15 -2.65
CA THR A 504 -9.44 0.97 -3.31
C THR A 504 -9.99 1.19 -4.71
N ILE A 505 -10.05 2.45 -5.13
CA ILE A 505 -10.41 2.85 -6.49
C ILE A 505 -9.39 3.91 -6.92
N GLY A 506 -8.56 3.61 -7.92
CA GLY A 506 -7.57 4.55 -8.45
C GLY A 506 -8.25 5.74 -9.11
N THR A 507 -8.09 6.92 -8.52
CA THR A 507 -8.67 8.18 -9.01
C THR A 507 -7.68 9.34 -9.02
N GLU A 508 -6.43 9.09 -8.72
CA GLU A 508 -5.36 10.07 -8.54
C GLU A 508 -5.12 10.95 -9.76
N PHE A 509 -5.50 10.48 -10.95
CA PHE A 509 -5.44 11.23 -12.19
C PHE A 509 -6.79 11.47 -12.86
N MET A 510 -7.91 11.22 -12.15
CA MET A 510 -9.22 11.60 -12.66
C MET A 510 -9.40 13.10 -12.57
N THR A 511 -9.88 13.69 -13.66
CA THR A 511 -10.26 15.09 -13.77
C THR A 511 -11.78 15.22 -13.62
N ASN A 512 -12.27 16.40 -13.20
CA ASN A 512 -13.69 16.77 -13.25
C ASN A 512 -14.66 15.76 -12.60
N MET A 513 -14.24 15.04 -11.57
CA MET A 513 -15.04 13.98 -10.95
C MET A 513 -16.37 14.52 -10.39
N SER A 514 -16.38 15.74 -9.87
CA SER A 514 -17.60 16.40 -9.38
C SER A 514 -18.60 16.68 -10.49
N PHE A 515 -18.12 16.86 -11.73
CA PHE A 515 -18.96 17.07 -12.91
C PHE A 515 -19.37 15.73 -13.56
N HIS A 516 -18.42 14.82 -13.78
CA HIS A 516 -18.69 13.53 -14.42
C HIS A 516 -19.71 12.69 -13.64
N SER A 517 -19.65 12.70 -12.31
CA SER A 517 -20.62 12.00 -11.44
C SER A 517 -22.01 12.64 -11.42
N ALA A 518 -22.15 13.89 -11.90
CA ALA A 518 -23.44 14.56 -12.05
C ALA A 518 -24.18 14.18 -13.34
N VAL A 519 -23.44 13.74 -14.37
CA VAL A 519 -24.06 13.34 -15.65
C VAL A 519 -24.98 12.13 -15.39
N PRO A 520 -26.25 12.13 -15.82
CA PRO A 520 -27.19 11.07 -15.43
C PRO A 520 -26.83 9.70 -16.02
N GLY A 521 -26.41 9.67 -17.30
CA GLY A 521 -26.12 8.47 -18.06
C GLY A 521 -27.23 7.39 -18.05
N PRO A 522 -26.98 6.23 -18.67
CA PRO A 522 -27.92 5.11 -18.64
C PRO A 522 -27.90 4.37 -17.30
N LYS A 523 -29.09 4.02 -16.79
CA LYS A 523 -29.23 3.19 -15.57
C LYS A 523 -28.71 1.77 -15.73
N ARG A 524 -28.77 1.25 -16.97
CA ARG A 524 -28.26 -0.06 -17.36
C ARG A 524 -27.57 0.07 -18.71
N LEU A 525 -26.44 -0.59 -18.80
CA LEU A 525 -25.62 -0.74 -19.99
C LEU A 525 -25.58 -2.23 -20.35
N ARG A 526 -25.44 -2.52 -21.63
CA ARG A 526 -25.52 -3.88 -22.19
C ARG A 526 -24.41 -4.08 -23.21
N GLN A 527 -23.80 -5.25 -23.16
CA GLN A 527 -22.76 -5.63 -24.11
C GLN A 527 -23.41 -6.52 -25.17
N GLU A 528 -23.26 -6.16 -26.44
CA GLU A 528 -23.71 -6.99 -27.55
C GLU A 528 -22.63 -8.01 -27.92
N LEU A 529 -22.47 -9.02 -27.06
CA LEU A 529 -21.50 -10.10 -27.31
C LEU A 529 -21.93 -10.95 -28.51
N LEU A 530 -20.94 -11.46 -29.25
CA LEU A 530 -21.21 -12.46 -30.29
C LEU A 530 -22.09 -13.60 -29.74
N PRO A 531 -23.09 -14.06 -30.52
CA PRO A 531 -23.94 -15.15 -30.10
C PRO A 531 -23.08 -16.35 -29.67
N ARG A 532 -23.34 -16.87 -28.48
CA ARG A 532 -22.71 -18.12 -28.00
C ARG A 532 -23.18 -19.35 -28.78
N GLU A 533 -24.16 -19.18 -29.66
CA GLU A 533 -24.74 -20.24 -30.46
C GLU A 533 -24.54 -20.02 -31.97
N PRO A 534 -24.28 -21.10 -32.73
CA PRO A 534 -24.10 -22.47 -32.24
C PRO A 534 -22.78 -22.61 -31.46
N ARG A 535 -22.80 -23.41 -30.39
CA ARG A 535 -21.56 -23.81 -29.69
C ARG A 535 -20.63 -24.40 -30.73
N LEU A 536 -19.52 -23.72 -31.02
CA LEU A 536 -18.50 -24.27 -31.89
C LEU A 536 -18.06 -25.61 -31.27
N PRO A 537 -18.12 -26.74 -32.02
CA PRO A 537 -17.68 -28.01 -31.48
C PRO A 537 -16.20 -27.90 -31.08
N LEU A 538 -15.86 -28.45 -29.91
CA LEU A 538 -14.48 -28.47 -29.44
C LEU A 538 -13.62 -29.26 -30.42
N ASP A 539 -12.70 -28.57 -31.09
CA ASP A 539 -11.72 -29.16 -31.98
C ASP A 539 -10.45 -29.48 -31.18
N ARG A 540 -10.29 -30.75 -30.82
CA ARG A 540 -9.16 -31.21 -29.99
C ARG A 540 -7.80 -31.12 -30.70
N THR A 541 -7.77 -30.77 -31.99
CA THR A 541 -6.53 -30.56 -32.75
C THR A 541 -6.01 -29.12 -32.67
N LYS A 542 -6.79 -28.21 -32.07
CA LYS A 542 -6.47 -26.78 -31.99
C LYS A 542 -6.13 -26.33 -30.58
N VAL A 543 -5.32 -25.29 -30.51
CA VAL A 543 -5.12 -24.48 -29.30
C VAL A 543 -6.03 -23.26 -29.38
N TYR A 544 -6.81 -23.03 -28.32
CA TYR A 544 -7.68 -21.87 -28.20
C TYR A 544 -6.99 -20.83 -27.32
N VAL A 545 -6.88 -19.61 -27.82
CA VAL A 545 -6.26 -18.49 -27.12
C VAL A 545 -7.32 -17.42 -26.89
N ALA A 546 -7.43 -16.93 -25.66
CA ALA A 546 -8.20 -15.76 -25.29
C ALA A 546 -7.25 -14.74 -24.66
N ALA A 547 -7.36 -13.48 -25.08
CA ALA A 547 -6.58 -12.38 -24.53
C ALA A 547 -7.50 -11.41 -23.79
N ALA A 548 -7.09 -11.03 -22.59
CA ALA A 548 -7.74 -10.00 -21.79
C ALA A 548 -6.71 -8.94 -21.41
N VAL A 549 -7.02 -7.68 -21.71
CA VAL A 549 -6.20 -6.53 -21.33
C VAL A 549 -6.50 -6.20 -19.89
N LEU A 550 -5.48 -6.39 -19.05
CA LEU A 550 -5.51 -6.09 -17.62
C LEU A 550 -5.28 -4.62 -17.37
N ASP A 551 -4.05 -4.15 -17.57
CA ASP A 551 -3.56 -2.79 -17.27
C ASP A 551 -4.27 -2.13 -16.06
N SER A 552 -4.34 -0.80 -16.00
CA SER A 552 -5.02 -0.04 -14.95
C SER A 552 -6.55 0.00 -15.17
N GLY A 553 -7.13 -1.05 -15.78
CA GLY A 553 -8.54 -1.11 -16.16
C GLY A 553 -9.53 -1.11 -14.98
N ASN A 554 -9.07 -1.49 -13.78
CA ASN A 554 -9.82 -1.29 -12.53
C ASN A 554 -9.97 0.18 -12.13
N ASP A 555 -9.08 1.05 -12.61
CA ASP A 555 -9.00 2.44 -12.18
C ASP A 555 -9.75 3.36 -13.15
N PRO A 556 -10.79 4.07 -12.69
CA PRO A 556 -11.59 4.93 -13.56
C PRO A 556 -10.79 6.00 -14.30
N TRP A 557 -9.67 6.51 -13.75
CA TRP A 557 -8.83 7.49 -14.46
C TRP A 557 -8.25 6.96 -15.77
N TYR A 558 -8.00 5.65 -15.86
CA TYR A 558 -7.50 5.01 -17.08
C TYR A 558 -8.57 5.09 -18.19
N TRP A 559 -9.83 4.87 -17.83
CA TRP A 559 -11.02 5.02 -18.69
C TRP A 559 -11.32 6.46 -19.09
N LEU A 560 -10.79 7.46 -18.39
CA LEU A 560 -10.92 8.85 -18.84
C LEU A 560 -9.91 9.19 -19.95
N ARG A 561 -8.78 8.49 -20.01
CA ARG A 561 -7.61 8.93 -20.76
C ARG A 561 -6.94 7.80 -21.56
N PRO A 562 -5.92 7.06 -21.08
CA PRO A 562 -5.23 6.08 -21.94
C PRO A 562 -6.14 5.05 -22.60
N GLN A 563 -7.18 4.59 -21.91
CA GLN A 563 -8.11 3.61 -22.48
C GLN A 563 -8.85 4.16 -23.68
N ARG A 564 -9.10 5.47 -23.75
CA ARG A 564 -9.73 6.13 -24.90
C ARG A 564 -8.82 6.08 -26.11
N ASP A 565 -7.53 6.36 -25.93
CA ASP A 565 -6.54 6.30 -27.01
C ASP A 565 -6.42 4.87 -27.56
N VAL A 566 -6.44 3.88 -26.67
CA VAL A 566 -6.51 2.45 -27.06
C VAL A 566 -7.83 2.12 -27.78
N TRP A 567 -8.95 2.75 -27.37
CA TRP A 567 -10.26 2.52 -27.99
C TRP A 567 -10.37 3.09 -29.41
N GLU A 568 -9.68 4.20 -29.65
CA GLU A 568 -9.65 4.93 -30.93
C GLU A 568 -8.59 4.35 -31.90
N ALA A 569 -7.77 3.39 -31.46
CA ALA A 569 -6.74 2.78 -32.30
C ALA A 569 -7.34 2.03 -33.51
N PRO A 570 -6.79 2.18 -34.73
CA PRO A 570 -7.38 1.64 -35.96
C PRO A 570 -7.39 0.10 -36.03
N GLY A 571 -6.56 -0.57 -35.23
CA GLY A 571 -6.52 -2.04 -35.12
C GLY A 571 -7.62 -2.65 -34.25
N ARG A 572 -8.35 -1.83 -33.47
CA ARG A 572 -9.34 -2.34 -32.52
C ARG A 572 -10.53 -2.99 -33.25
N GLY A 573 -11.04 -4.09 -32.69
CA GLY A 573 -12.14 -4.85 -33.26
C GLY A 573 -11.74 -5.82 -34.38
N GLN A 574 -10.44 -5.92 -34.74
CA GLN A 574 -9.98 -6.95 -35.68
C GLN A 574 -9.87 -8.33 -35.01
N THR A 575 -9.50 -8.36 -33.73
CA THR A 575 -9.35 -9.59 -32.92
C THR A 575 -10.26 -9.52 -31.69
N PRO A 576 -10.86 -10.64 -31.26
CA PRO A 576 -11.59 -10.68 -29.99
C PRO A 576 -10.70 -10.37 -28.79
N LEU A 577 -11.11 -9.41 -27.95
CA LEU A 577 -10.36 -8.98 -26.77
C LEU A 577 -11.30 -8.78 -25.58
N GLY A 578 -10.86 -9.24 -24.42
CA GLY A 578 -11.43 -8.88 -23.13
C GLY A 578 -10.81 -7.58 -22.61
N TRP A 579 -11.61 -6.71 -22.00
CA TRP A 579 -11.17 -5.45 -21.41
C TRP A 579 -11.64 -5.37 -19.97
N ILE A 580 -10.71 -5.17 -19.04
CA ILE A 580 -11.04 -5.15 -17.63
C ILE A 580 -11.54 -3.75 -17.23
N ILE A 581 -12.76 -3.67 -16.69
CA ILE A 581 -13.42 -2.42 -16.31
C ILE A 581 -13.83 -2.42 -14.83
N GLY A 582 -13.43 -1.37 -14.12
CA GLY A 582 -13.88 -1.08 -12.75
C GLY A 582 -15.35 -0.66 -12.72
N PRO A 583 -16.26 -1.38 -12.04
CA PRO A 583 -17.67 -1.01 -11.98
C PRO A 583 -17.94 0.37 -11.35
N ALA A 584 -17.00 0.87 -10.54
CA ALA A 584 -17.03 2.21 -9.96
C ALA A 584 -17.11 3.34 -11.00
N LEU A 585 -16.71 3.10 -12.25
CA LEU A 585 -16.88 4.06 -13.35
C LEU A 585 -18.36 4.44 -13.54
N HIS A 586 -19.30 3.54 -13.21
CA HIS A 586 -20.74 3.83 -13.30
C HIS A 586 -21.22 4.87 -12.27
N ASP A 587 -20.55 5.00 -11.13
CA ASP A 587 -20.83 6.06 -10.16
C ASP A 587 -20.06 7.35 -10.49
N LEU A 588 -18.79 7.22 -10.88
CA LEU A 588 -17.88 8.36 -11.03
C LEU A 588 -17.99 9.07 -12.39
N ALA A 589 -18.31 8.34 -13.45
CA ALA A 589 -18.42 8.89 -14.80
C ALA A 589 -19.41 8.08 -15.68
N PRO A 590 -20.70 7.98 -15.30
CA PRO A 590 -21.71 7.22 -16.04
C PRO A 590 -21.85 7.64 -17.52
N GLY A 591 -21.66 8.91 -17.85
CA GLY A 591 -21.67 9.38 -19.24
C GLY A 591 -20.46 8.93 -20.06
N ILE A 592 -19.31 8.71 -19.41
CA ILE A 592 -18.11 8.14 -20.06
C ILE A 592 -18.32 6.63 -20.24
N ALA A 593 -18.85 5.94 -19.23
CA ALA A 593 -19.23 4.54 -19.37
C ALA A 593 -20.21 4.34 -20.54
N GLU A 594 -21.21 5.23 -20.71
CA GLU A 594 -22.11 5.19 -21.87
C GLU A 594 -21.35 5.24 -23.20
N TRP A 595 -20.34 6.11 -23.33
CA TRP A 595 -19.56 6.22 -24.56
C TRP A 595 -18.92 4.88 -24.91
N TYR A 596 -18.20 4.26 -23.98
CA TYR A 596 -17.54 2.96 -24.23
C TYR A 596 -18.52 1.88 -24.67
N TYR A 597 -19.68 1.78 -24.01
CA TYR A 597 -20.68 0.77 -24.36
C TYR A 597 -21.30 0.98 -25.74
N ARG A 598 -21.48 2.24 -26.16
CA ARG A 598 -21.97 2.56 -27.52
C ARG A 598 -20.94 2.28 -28.60
N HIS A 599 -19.67 2.22 -28.23
CA HIS A 599 -18.55 1.94 -29.13
C HIS A 599 -18.02 0.50 -28.96
N LEU A 600 -18.75 -0.38 -28.27
CA LEU A 600 -18.41 -1.81 -28.25
C LEU A 600 -18.59 -2.41 -29.65
N THR A 601 -17.66 -3.26 -30.04
CA THR A 601 -17.86 -4.20 -31.15
C THR A 601 -18.28 -5.56 -30.59
N PRO A 602 -18.87 -6.46 -31.39
CA PRO A 602 -19.17 -7.82 -30.93
C PRO A 602 -17.93 -8.63 -30.51
N ARG A 603 -16.73 -8.17 -30.85
CA ARG A 603 -15.44 -8.78 -30.50
C ARG A 603 -14.87 -8.26 -29.19
N ASP A 604 -15.49 -7.28 -28.55
CA ASP A 604 -15.10 -6.78 -27.24
C ASP A 604 -15.96 -7.43 -26.14
N GLU A 605 -15.32 -7.94 -25.08
CA GLU A 605 -15.99 -8.30 -23.83
C GLU A 605 -15.48 -7.37 -22.72
N LEU A 606 -16.37 -6.75 -21.93
CA LEU A 606 -15.90 -6.07 -20.71
C LEU A 606 -16.01 -7.02 -19.51
N ILE A 607 -14.91 -7.11 -18.77
CA ILE A 607 -14.69 -8.02 -17.65
C ILE A 607 -14.70 -7.21 -16.35
N CYS A 608 -15.39 -7.70 -15.32
CA CYS A 608 -15.39 -7.04 -14.01
C CYS A 608 -14.00 -7.09 -13.38
N ALA A 609 -13.47 -5.91 -13.04
CA ALA A 609 -12.13 -5.76 -12.52
C ALA A 609 -11.95 -6.15 -11.05
N LEU A 610 -10.68 -6.26 -10.65
CA LEU A 610 -10.16 -6.68 -9.35
C LEU A 610 -10.75 -5.86 -8.19
N SER A 611 -11.40 -6.40 -7.16
CA SER A 611 -12.02 -7.74 -7.02
C SER A 611 -13.55 -7.57 -6.93
N GLY A 612 -14.15 -6.92 -7.93
CA GLY A 612 -15.55 -6.51 -7.95
C GLY A 612 -15.68 -5.00 -8.09
N LEU A 613 -16.39 -4.37 -7.16
CA LEU A 613 -16.60 -2.92 -7.13
C LEU A 613 -15.34 -2.07 -6.95
N GLY A 614 -14.30 -2.65 -6.34
CA GLY A 614 -13.02 -1.99 -6.14
C GLY A 614 -11.93 -3.00 -5.77
N TYR A 615 -10.70 -2.51 -5.77
CA TYR A 615 -9.50 -3.31 -5.57
C TYR A 615 -9.30 -3.64 -4.09
N MET A 616 -9.14 -4.91 -3.76
CA MET A 616 -8.95 -5.38 -2.40
C MET A 616 -8.13 -6.66 -2.35
N ASN A 617 -7.34 -6.78 -1.28
CA ASN A 617 -6.76 -8.04 -0.83
C ASN A 617 -7.86 -8.86 -0.13
N ILE A 618 -8.30 -9.97 -0.75
CA ILE A 618 -9.43 -10.78 -0.27
C ILE A 618 -9.14 -11.48 1.07
N PRO A 619 -8.00 -12.20 1.26
CA PRO A 619 -7.66 -12.80 2.55
C PRO A 619 -7.75 -11.83 3.73
N ASP A 620 -7.22 -10.61 3.57
CA ASP A 620 -7.23 -9.61 4.63
C ASP A 620 -8.58 -8.90 4.80
N TYR A 621 -9.53 -9.09 3.90
CA TYR A 621 -10.79 -8.37 3.91
C TYR A 621 -11.56 -8.55 5.22
N ALA A 622 -11.93 -7.42 5.86
CA ALA A 622 -12.70 -7.33 7.09
C ALA A 622 -12.15 -8.14 8.29
N THR A 623 -10.85 -8.45 8.33
CA THR A 623 -10.20 -9.17 9.44
C THR A 623 -10.19 -8.39 10.76
N ALA A 624 -10.41 -7.08 10.73
CA ALA A 624 -10.62 -6.28 11.94
C ALA A 624 -12.02 -6.44 12.57
N PHE A 625 -12.93 -7.21 11.97
CA PHE A 625 -14.33 -7.33 12.41
C PHE A 625 -14.68 -8.74 12.89
N THR A 626 -15.59 -8.83 13.86
CA THR A 626 -16.12 -10.13 14.35
C THR A 626 -17.01 -10.85 13.34
N ASN A 627 -17.50 -10.15 12.31
CA ASN A 627 -18.49 -10.62 11.34
C ASN A 627 -18.01 -10.50 9.88
N ARG A 628 -16.72 -10.82 9.63
CA ARG A 628 -16.08 -10.79 8.30
C ARG A 628 -16.95 -11.32 7.16
N ASP A 629 -17.44 -12.55 7.28
CA ASP A 629 -18.19 -13.22 6.21
C ASP A 629 -19.51 -12.51 5.87
N ALA A 630 -20.15 -11.89 6.85
CA ALA A 630 -21.36 -11.11 6.62
C ALA A 630 -21.03 -9.84 5.82
N LEU A 631 -19.96 -9.12 6.20
CA LEU A 631 -19.49 -7.92 5.49
C LEU A 631 -19.09 -8.23 4.04
N LEU A 632 -18.38 -9.34 3.82
CA LEU A 632 -18.02 -9.78 2.47
C LEU A 632 -19.25 -10.13 1.64
N ARG A 633 -20.27 -10.78 2.21
CA ARG A 633 -21.54 -11.04 1.51
C ARG A 633 -22.27 -9.74 1.15
N ASP A 634 -22.27 -8.75 2.03
CA ASP A 634 -22.86 -7.43 1.75
C ASP A 634 -22.13 -6.71 0.61
N TYR A 635 -20.79 -6.76 0.60
CA TYR A 635 -19.99 -6.24 -0.50
C TYR A 635 -20.29 -6.94 -1.83
N LEU A 636 -20.40 -8.27 -1.82
CA LEU A 636 -20.74 -9.06 -3.01
C LEU A 636 -22.17 -8.80 -3.49
N ALA A 637 -23.11 -8.54 -2.58
CA ALA A 637 -24.47 -8.16 -2.94
C ALA A 637 -24.50 -6.82 -3.68
N MET A 638 -23.68 -5.85 -3.28
CA MET A 638 -23.50 -4.58 -3.99
C MET A 638 -22.78 -4.80 -5.32
N THR A 639 -21.73 -5.61 -5.34
CA THR A 639 -20.98 -5.98 -6.56
C THR A 639 -21.91 -6.58 -7.62
N ARG A 640 -22.77 -7.51 -7.22
CA ARG A 640 -23.81 -8.06 -8.10
C ARG A 640 -24.68 -6.98 -8.75
N GLN A 641 -25.13 -5.98 -7.97
CA GLN A 641 -26.00 -4.94 -8.52
C GLN A 641 -25.30 -4.13 -9.62
N TYR A 642 -24.01 -3.83 -9.46
CA TYR A 642 -23.25 -3.10 -10.47
C TYR A 642 -22.92 -3.97 -11.67
N MET A 643 -22.54 -5.23 -11.46
CA MET A 643 -22.36 -6.20 -12.55
C MET A 643 -23.64 -6.35 -13.38
N GLU A 644 -24.83 -6.40 -12.75
CA GLU A 644 -26.12 -6.43 -13.46
C GLU A 644 -26.45 -5.13 -14.22
N ARG A 645 -26.04 -3.98 -13.69
CA ARG A 645 -26.19 -2.68 -14.37
C ARG A 645 -25.26 -2.56 -15.56
N LEU A 646 -24.08 -3.16 -15.50
CA LEU A 646 -23.05 -3.10 -16.54
C LEU A 646 -23.03 -4.34 -17.45
N ASP A 647 -23.84 -5.36 -17.17
CA ASP A 647 -23.84 -6.64 -17.90
C ASP A 647 -22.47 -7.35 -17.88
N LEU A 648 -21.75 -7.22 -16.76
CA LEU A 648 -20.46 -7.89 -16.55
C LEU A 648 -20.69 -9.32 -16.10
N ARG A 649 -20.12 -10.29 -16.81
CA ARG A 649 -20.33 -11.73 -16.55
C ARG A 649 -19.07 -12.49 -16.20
N THR A 650 -17.90 -11.95 -16.53
CA THR A 650 -16.60 -12.50 -16.15
C THR A 650 -16.02 -11.64 -15.03
N LEU A 651 -15.40 -12.27 -14.03
CA LEU A 651 -14.81 -11.57 -12.89
C LEU A 651 -13.35 -11.95 -12.73
N GLN A 652 -12.50 -10.93 -12.68
CA GLN A 652 -11.14 -11.08 -12.19
C GLN A 652 -11.08 -10.74 -10.69
N THR A 653 -10.29 -11.49 -9.94
CA THR A 653 -10.02 -11.16 -8.54
C THR A 653 -8.54 -11.13 -8.23
N TYR A 654 -8.20 -10.41 -7.18
CA TYR A 654 -6.91 -10.42 -6.53
C TYR A 654 -7.02 -11.21 -5.23
N HIS A 655 -6.43 -12.41 -5.21
CA HIS A 655 -6.55 -13.34 -4.10
C HIS A 655 -5.21 -13.51 -3.37
N GLY A 656 -4.82 -12.51 -2.57
CA GLY A 656 -3.74 -12.65 -1.60
C GLY A 656 -2.35 -12.26 -2.11
N SER A 657 -1.35 -12.54 -1.27
CA SER A 657 0.04 -12.10 -1.47
C SER A 657 0.87 -13.01 -2.38
N TRP A 658 2.06 -12.53 -2.74
CA TRP A 658 3.04 -13.32 -3.51
C TRP A 658 3.34 -14.63 -2.78
N GLY A 659 2.98 -15.75 -3.41
CA GLY A 659 3.26 -17.09 -2.88
C GLY A 659 2.26 -17.65 -1.88
N GLU A 660 1.16 -16.95 -1.58
CA GLU A 660 0.05 -17.53 -0.83
C GLU A 660 -0.61 -18.68 -1.62
N PRO A 661 -1.06 -19.76 -0.97
CA PRO A 661 -1.86 -20.79 -1.63
C PRO A 661 -3.24 -20.22 -1.96
N SER A 662 -3.71 -20.52 -3.17
CA SER A 662 -5.08 -20.21 -3.59
C SER A 662 -6.08 -21.17 -2.95
N ASP A 663 -7.39 -20.85 -2.97
CA ASP A 663 -8.48 -21.69 -2.44
C ASP A 663 -8.80 -22.87 -3.37
N TYR A 664 -7.82 -23.75 -3.56
CA TYR A 664 -7.95 -24.97 -4.38
C TYR A 664 -8.94 -25.98 -3.77
N GLU A 665 -9.21 -25.87 -2.47
CA GLU A 665 -10.18 -26.70 -1.75
C GLU A 665 -11.65 -26.35 -2.08
N ARG A 666 -11.89 -25.25 -2.79
CA ARG A 666 -13.21 -24.82 -3.28
C ARG A 666 -14.19 -24.54 -2.15
N LYS A 667 -13.70 -24.05 -1.00
CA LYS A 667 -14.53 -23.81 0.20
C LYS A 667 -14.42 -22.38 0.75
N GLY A 668 -13.30 -21.72 0.52
CA GLY A 668 -13.01 -20.35 0.97
C GLY A 668 -13.65 -19.25 0.14
N ASP A 669 -12.96 -18.11 0.07
CA ASP A 669 -13.50 -16.86 -0.48
C ASP A 669 -13.78 -16.97 -2.00
N LEU A 670 -12.97 -17.72 -2.75
CA LEU A 670 -13.25 -17.97 -4.17
C LEU A 670 -14.61 -18.67 -4.36
N ALA A 671 -14.89 -19.71 -3.58
CA ALA A 671 -16.20 -20.36 -3.65
C ALA A 671 -17.34 -19.43 -3.18
N LEU A 672 -17.10 -18.55 -2.20
CA LEU A 672 -18.11 -17.59 -1.73
C LEU A 672 -18.57 -16.62 -2.82
N PHE A 673 -17.63 -16.02 -3.55
CA PHE A 673 -17.93 -15.13 -4.68
C PHE A 673 -18.78 -15.83 -5.76
N ALA A 674 -18.41 -17.05 -6.16
CA ALA A 674 -19.18 -17.82 -7.16
C ALA A 674 -20.62 -18.13 -6.70
N ARG A 675 -20.81 -18.34 -5.38
CA ARG A 675 -22.12 -18.57 -4.77
C ARG A 675 -22.96 -17.30 -4.62
N CYS A 676 -22.34 -16.12 -4.55
CA CYS A 676 -23.02 -14.84 -4.32
C CYS A 676 -23.30 -14.04 -5.60
N LEU A 677 -22.60 -14.32 -6.71
CA LEU A 677 -22.71 -13.59 -7.97
C LEU A 677 -23.45 -14.43 -9.02
N PRO A 678 -24.78 -14.22 -9.24
CA PRO A 678 -25.54 -14.91 -10.27
C PRO A 678 -25.08 -14.49 -11.67
N GLY A 679 -25.14 -15.42 -12.63
CA GLY A 679 -24.80 -15.13 -14.03
C GLY A 679 -23.30 -15.08 -14.34
N LEU A 680 -22.43 -15.36 -13.35
CA LEU A 680 -21.00 -15.45 -13.56
C LEU A 680 -20.65 -16.60 -14.52
N VAL A 681 -19.87 -16.31 -15.56
CA VAL A 681 -19.53 -17.27 -16.64
C VAL A 681 -18.10 -17.77 -16.58
N ALA A 682 -17.19 -17.02 -15.93
CA ALA A 682 -15.80 -17.38 -15.73
C ALA A 682 -15.17 -16.55 -14.61
N ARG A 683 -14.08 -17.08 -14.03
CA ARG A 683 -13.25 -16.38 -13.06
C ARG A 683 -11.77 -16.50 -13.35
N LEU A 684 -11.09 -15.38 -13.15
CA LEU A 684 -9.65 -15.22 -13.29
C LEU A 684 -9.11 -14.74 -11.92
N PRO A 685 -8.79 -15.65 -10.98
CA PRO A 685 -8.58 -15.28 -9.58
C PRO A 685 -7.19 -14.75 -9.22
N ASP A 686 -6.24 -14.85 -10.16
CA ASP A 686 -4.83 -14.66 -9.89
C ASP A 686 -4.26 -13.59 -10.82
N VAL A 687 -3.74 -12.51 -10.26
CA VAL A 687 -3.00 -11.49 -11.01
C VAL A 687 -1.52 -11.88 -11.11
N GLY A 688 -1.24 -13.13 -11.50
CA GLY A 688 0.12 -13.67 -11.67
C GLY A 688 0.93 -13.92 -10.39
N ARG A 689 0.30 -14.00 -9.20
CA ARG A 689 0.99 -13.97 -7.88
C ARG A 689 1.15 -15.30 -7.13
N HIS A 690 0.68 -16.45 -7.65
CA HIS A 690 0.68 -17.72 -6.89
C HIS A 690 1.85 -18.66 -7.21
N ASN A 691 2.45 -19.24 -6.17
CA ASN A 691 3.61 -20.15 -6.30
C ASN A 691 3.23 -21.64 -6.34
N ALA A 692 1.97 -21.98 -6.07
CA ALA A 692 1.50 -23.36 -5.91
C ALA A 692 0.60 -23.84 -7.07
N THR A 693 0.37 -23.01 -8.09
CA THR A 693 -0.45 -23.40 -9.23
C THR A 693 0.30 -24.34 -10.15
N THR A 694 -0.24 -25.54 -10.38
CA THR A 694 0.25 -26.48 -11.41
C THR A 694 -0.80 -26.64 -12.51
N TYR A 695 -0.41 -27.18 -13.67
CA TYR A 695 -1.34 -27.48 -14.77
C TYR A 695 -2.57 -28.29 -14.32
N ASP A 696 -2.39 -29.24 -13.41
CA ASP A 696 -3.47 -30.13 -12.93
C ASP A 696 -4.51 -29.44 -12.06
N ILE A 697 -4.13 -28.36 -11.36
CA ILE A 697 -5.01 -27.64 -10.42
C ILE A 697 -5.34 -26.22 -10.88
N ALA A 698 -4.78 -25.78 -12.01
CA ALA A 698 -4.99 -24.44 -12.53
C ALA A 698 -6.43 -24.19 -12.99
N ASN A 699 -7.14 -25.25 -13.38
CA ASN A 699 -8.47 -25.13 -13.96
C ASN A 699 -9.46 -26.07 -13.28
N TYR A 700 -10.56 -25.51 -12.77
CA TYR A 700 -11.63 -26.31 -12.17
C TYR A 700 -12.98 -25.60 -12.21
N LEU A 701 -14.03 -26.33 -11.82
CA LEU A 701 -15.40 -25.82 -11.75
C LEU A 701 -15.81 -25.60 -10.29
N LEU A 702 -16.32 -24.41 -10.00
CA LEU A 702 -16.99 -24.08 -8.75
C LEU A 702 -18.51 -24.21 -8.89
N PRO A 703 -19.24 -24.62 -7.83
CA PRO A 703 -20.69 -24.46 -7.80
C PRO A 703 -21.04 -22.97 -7.82
N GLY A 704 -21.81 -22.56 -8.82
CA GLY A 704 -22.28 -21.19 -8.98
C GLY A 704 -23.46 -20.86 -8.07
N TYR A 705 -24.06 -19.70 -8.31
CA TYR A 705 -25.16 -19.17 -7.51
C TYR A 705 -26.30 -20.18 -7.30
N GLY A 706 -26.64 -20.43 -6.02
CA GLY A 706 -27.66 -21.40 -5.62
C GLY A 706 -27.36 -22.87 -6.00
N GLY A 707 -26.13 -23.20 -6.38
CA GLY A 707 -25.72 -24.55 -6.82
C GLY A 707 -26.21 -24.95 -8.21
N ARG A 708 -26.80 -24.01 -8.98
CA ARG A 708 -27.51 -24.30 -10.23
C ARG A 708 -26.65 -24.18 -11.49
N SER A 709 -25.49 -23.54 -11.40
CA SER A 709 -24.53 -23.41 -12.51
C SER A 709 -23.14 -23.89 -12.09
N ARG A 710 -22.25 -24.10 -13.07
CA ARG A 710 -20.83 -24.34 -12.82
C ARG A 710 -20.03 -23.18 -13.37
N VAL A 711 -19.20 -22.57 -12.54
CA VAL A 711 -18.34 -21.44 -12.90
C VAL A 711 -16.93 -21.98 -13.11
N PRO A 712 -16.36 -21.88 -14.33
CA PRO A 712 -14.96 -22.21 -14.56
C PRO A 712 -14.05 -21.16 -13.92
N VAL A 713 -12.98 -21.66 -13.32
CA VAL A 713 -11.90 -20.89 -12.71
C VAL A 713 -10.63 -21.20 -13.49
N PHE A 714 -9.90 -20.15 -13.87
CA PHE A 714 -8.63 -20.24 -14.60
C PHE A 714 -7.55 -19.49 -13.83
N HIS A 715 -6.74 -20.24 -13.09
CA HIS A 715 -5.60 -19.72 -12.36
C HIS A 715 -4.46 -19.34 -13.30
N CYS A 716 -3.65 -18.36 -12.88
CA CYS A 716 -2.47 -17.98 -13.64
C CYS A 716 -1.38 -19.04 -13.44
N LEU A 717 -0.84 -19.55 -14.55
CA LEU A 717 0.23 -20.56 -14.55
C LEU A 717 1.63 -19.94 -14.53
N THR A 718 1.77 -18.70 -15.00
CA THR A 718 3.06 -18.02 -15.13
C THR A 718 3.25 -17.02 -14.00
N ARG A 719 4.50 -16.85 -13.57
CA ARG A 719 4.89 -15.76 -12.67
C ARG A 719 5.19 -14.52 -13.51
N TRP A 720 4.64 -13.38 -13.11
CA TRP A 720 5.12 -12.09 -13.59
C TRP A 720 5.84 -11.40 -12.44
N ILE A 721 7.14 -11.09 -12.54
CA ILE A 721 7.81 -10.31 -11.48
C ILE A 721 7.67 -8.83 -11.89
N PRO A 722 6.81 -8.03 -11.23
CA PRO A 722 6.42 -6.68 -11.68
C PRO A 722 7.55 -5.65 -11.64
N TRP A 723 8.69 -5.98 -11.04
CA TRP A 723 9.81 -5.04 -10.83
C TRP A 723 10.86 -5.07 -11.94
N TYR A 724 10.69 -5.89 -12.98
CA TYR A 724 11.59 -5.85 -14.13
C TYR A 724 11.21 -4.71 -15.05
N TYR A 725 12.17 -3.82 -15.30
CA TYR A 725 12.02 -2.80 -16.33
C TYR A 725 11.78 -3.48 -17.68
N THR A 726 10.99 -2.86 -18.56
CA THR A 726 10.69 -3.40 -19.90
C THR A 726 11.96 -3.75 -20.69
N THR A 727 13.07 -3.07 -20.40
CA THR A 727 14.41 -3.37 -20.94
C THR A 727 14.99 -4.69 -20.41
N ASP A 728 14.81 -5.01 -19.14
CA ASP A 728 15.33 -6.25 -18.53
C ASP A 728 14.57 -7.49 -19.06
N LEU A 729 13.34 -7.33 -19.54
CA LEU A 729 12.55 -8.36 -20.23
C LEU A 729 12.98 -8.58 -21.69
N LEU A 730 13.50 -7.54 -22.36
CA LEU A 730 13.99 -7.64 -23.73
C LEU A 730 15.41 -8.21 -23.81
N ASP A 731 16.22 -7.99 -22.75
CA ASP A 731 17.59 -8.51 -22.65
C ASP A 731 17.65 -9.98 -22.17
N ARG A 732 16.55 -10.52 -21.61
CA ARG A 732 16.43 -11.93 -21.23
C ARG A 732 15.85 -12.77 -22.37
N GLN A 733 16.67 -13.06 -23.38
CA GLN A 733 16.30 -14.01 -24.44
C GLN A 733 16.49 -15.49 -24.06
N ASP A 734 17.12 -15.80 -22.92
CA ASP A 734 17.61 -17.16 -22.64
C ASP A 734 16.92 -17.92 -21.48
N ASP A 735 15.94 -17.35 -20.76
CA ASP A 735 15.21 -18.09 -19.73
C ASP A 735 14.06 -18.91 -20.33
N ALA A 736 14.43 -19.97 -21.06
CA ALA A 736 13.51 -20.96 -21.64
C ALA A 736 13.02 -22.04 -20.64
N GLU A 737 13.19 -21.83 -19.33
CA GLU A 737 12.65 -22.70 -18.27
C GLU A 737 11.68 -21.93 -17.35
N ILE A 738 10.53 -21.54 -17.90
CA ILE A 738 9.25 -21.30 -17.19
C ILE A 738 8.15 -21.87 -18.06
#